data_AF-A0A1Q3SJD4-F1
#
_entry.id   AF-A0A1Q3SJD4-F1
#
_cell.length_a   1.000
_cell.length_b   1.000
_cell.length_c   1.000
_cell.angle_alpha   90.00
_cell.angle_beta   90.00
_cell.angle_gamma   90.00
#
_symmetry.space_group_name_H-M   'P 1'
#
loop_
_entity.id
_entity.type
_entity.pdbx_description
1 polymer ?
#
loop_
_entity_poly.entity_id
_entity_poly.type
_entity_poly.pdbx_seq_one_letter_code
_entity_poly.pdbx_strand_id
1 'polypeptide(L)'
;MGNRPRNRPRSLAIFFFLLWPCLLALGNTAAAATAAPWTSTPTSPSPQTTTAANLDDKTGLETYLDTFFAGQMAQYHFTGATISIVKDDQLLFSKGYGFTNAARTTTVSPAQTVFRVGSISKLFVATAIMQLAEQGKIRLDDPVNRYLPDFKLDERFGLPVTIGNLLTHTAGFEEQEIGITTLDKADRQPLGEYLKQRLPPLVEPPGEQDSYSYSNHGYALAGYIVETVSGKSFDQYVRENILQPLDMRYSSFSLTPELDALRATGYQYAFDNLEPIPFDYQRIYPAGSLNSTADDIAHFMEVQLGDGRYNNAQVLQPATLQEMQTRQYGHHPALNGITYGFDEYYQNGLRTLYHEGNWPGFASLLLLIPEKKVGIFVSYNRDINLPRENLVQQFIDRFYPAAAPALPIKSIASNKGDVDKFAGVYRSSRYNRTTLEKLFSLTVQGKVVADQDGTITIPTDSPFYKPSHWIETEPQLFKLKDGNDFSSEYLYFEQDSQGKVTHMFVGLNDWQKLDWYEQSVFQVWLAGIMGLVFTVGPLTWAATHLRKGSSRAENYKSPMASAPQFFRRISLVYCVLTLSFLSGLGIMIVLFRNDFIYGLPVLMEPLLCLPIFTTLLTPVLAGGTVLAWVKRYWSVWFRLYFTLLAVTSLVFVVFLLYWNLLGFNF
;
A
#
# COMPACT_ATOMS: atom_id res chain seq x y z
N MET A 1 51.65 -16.27 20.12
CA MET A 1 51.93 -15.41 18.94
C MET A 1 50.82 -15.65 17.93
N GLY A 2 50.16 -14.60 17.44
CA GLY A 2 49.13 -14.73 16.38
C GLY A 2 47.96 -13.76 16.56
N ASN A 3 47.99 -12.66 15.81
CA ASN A 3 47.13 -11.48 15.85
C ASN A 3 45.62 -11.72 15.67
N ARG A 4 44.80 -11.07 16.50
CA ARG A 4 43.42 -10.67 16.18
C ARG A 4 43.37 -9.13 16.06
N PRO A 5 42.86 -8.55 14.97
CA PRO A 5 42.67 -7.11 14.91
C PRO A 5 41.42 -6.71 15.70
N ARG A 6 41.61 -5.97 16.79
CA ARG A 6 40.59 -5.15 17.44
C ARG A 6 40.39 -3.88 16.62
N ASN A 7 39.28 -3.76 15.90
CA ASN A 7 38.81 -2.45 15.44
C ASN A 7 37.85 -1.87 16.48
N ARG A 8 38.33 -0.84 17.17
CA ARG A 8 37.53 0.04 18.04
C ARG A 8 36.60 0.90 17.17
N PRO A 9 35.35 1.14 17.57
CA PRO A 9 34.52 2.15 16.92
C PRO A 9 35.14 3.53 17.18
N ARG A 10 35.43 4.25 16.10
CA ARG A 10 35.76 5.67 16.17
C ARG A 10 34.51 6.41 16.63
N SER A 11 34.66 7.05 17.77
CA SER A 11 33.85 8.14 18.31
C SER A 11 33.21 9.02 17.23
N LEU A 12 31.90 8.86 17.02
CA LEU A 12 31.06 9.90 16.40
C LEU A 12 30.94 11.03 17.43
N ALA A 13 31.79 12.05 17.27
CA ALA A 13 31.66 13.29 18.01
C ALA A 13 30.40 14.02 17.53
N ILE A 14 29.44 14.10 18.43
CA ILE A 14 28.22 14.89 18.35
C ILE A 14 28.59 16.36 18.18
N PHE A 15 28.31 16.93 17.00
CA PHE A 15 28.21 18.37 16.78
C PHE A 15 27.11 18.61 15.72
N PHE A 16 25.86 18.66 16.16
CA PHE A 16 24.73 19.19 15.39
C PHE A 16 24.37 20.56 15.96
N PHE A 17 24.84 21.62 15.33
CA PHE A 17 24.29 22.96 15.49
C PHE A 17 24.33 23.66 14.13
N LEU A 18 23.18 24.25 13.75
CA LEU A 18 22.91 25.11 12.60
C LEU A 18 22.51 24.43 11.28
N LEU A 19 21.33 23.80 11.22
CA LEU A 19 20.55 23.73 9.97
C LEU A 19 19.04 23.80 10.25
N TRP A 20 18.55 25.03 10.43
CA TRP A 20 17.20 25.42 10.00
C TRP A 20 17.35 26.88 9.52
N PRO A 21 16.91 27.22 8.30
CA PRO A 21 15.53 26.98 7.96
C PRO A 21 15.23 26.40 6.59
N CYS A 22 14.19 25.55 6.53
CA CYS A 22 13.61 25.05 5.28
C CYS A 22 14.57 24.10 4.52
N LEU A 23 14.33 22.80 4.39
CA LEU A 23 13.11 22.25 3.76
C LEU A 23 12.60 23.08 2.57
N LEU A 24 13.49 23.83 1.90
CA LEU A 24 13.33 24.27 0.51
C LEU A 24 13.38 23.08 -0.47
N ALA A 25 13.58 21.85 0.01
CA ALA A 25 13.65 20.61 -0.77
C ALA A 25 12.37 19.74 -0.72
N LEU A 26 11.25 20.24 -0.17
CA LEU A 26 9.92 19.90 -0.69
C LEU A 26 9.44 20.98 -1.69
N GLY A 27 10.22 22.03 -1.88
CA GLY A 27 10.11 23.01 -2.96
C GLY A 27 10.68 22.46 -4.25
N ASN A 28 9.96 21.52 -4.87
CA ASN A 28 9.79 21.50 -6.32
C ASN A 28 8.56 20.65 -6.66
N THR A 29 7.37 21.22 -6.48
CA THR A 29 6.50 21.25 -7.65
C THR A 29 7.20 22.12 -8.69
N ALA A 30 7.48 21.58 -9.88
CA ALA A 30 8.01 22.30 -11.04
C ALA A 30 9.50 22.73 -10.99
N ALA A 31 10.39 21.80 -11.35
CA ALA A 31 11.35 22.16 -12.39
C ALA A 31 10.67 21.85 -13.72
N ALA A 32 10.22 22.90 -14.40
CA ALA A 32 9.91 22.86 -15.82
C ALA A 32 11.19 22.45 -16.55
N ALA A 33 11.36 21.15 -16.79
CA ALA A 33 12.15 20.72 -17.91
C ALA A 33 11.36 21.15 -19.14
N THR A 34 11.79 22.24 -19.78
CA THR A 34 11.50 22.47 -21.19
C THR A 34 12.09 21.30 -21.96
N ALA A 35 11.35 20.19 -22.02
CA ALA A 35 11.53 19.21 -23.06
C ALA A 35 11.24 19.97 -24.35
N ALA A 36 12.27 20.13 -25.18
CA ALA A 36 12.11 20.53 -26.56
C ALA A 36 10.98 19.67 -27.18
N PRO A 37 10.13 20.22 -28.05
CA PRO A 37 9.05 19.45 -28.64
C PRO A 37 9.67 18.30 -29.43
N TRP A 38 9.54 17.07 -28.92
CA TRP A 38 9.71 15.89 -29.75
C TRP A 38 8.46 15.84 -30.63
N THR A 39 8.50 16.60 -31.72
CA THR A 39 7.58 16.46 -32.85
C THR A 39 7.90 15.15 -33.55
N SER A 40 7.44 14.07 -32.95
CA SER A 40 7.08 12.85 -33.66
C SER A 40 5.95 12.25 -32.85
N THR A 41 4.73 12.73 -33.09
CA THR A 41 3.51 11.94 -32.84
C THR A 41 3.76 10.54 -33.39
N PRO A 42 3.89 9.50 -32.55
CA PRO A 42 3.53 8.18 -33.01
C PRO A 42 2.03 8.30 -33.20
N THR A 43 1.60 8.36 -34.46
CA THR A 43 0.21 8.19 -34.85
C THR A 43 -0.37 7.10 -33.98
N SER A 44 -1.39 7.43 -33.17
CA SER A 44 -2.20 6.41 -32.52
C SER A 44 -2.59 5.43 -33.63
N PRO A 45 -2.28 4.12 -33.50
CA PRO A 45 -2.79 3.19 -34.48
C PRO A 45 -4.31 3.35 -34.42
N SER A 46 -4.91 3.70 -35.56
CA SER A 46 -6.35 3.51 -35.75
C SER A 46 -6.71 2.11 -35.26
N PRO A 47 -7.91 1.89 -34.70
CA PRO A 47 -8.38 0.54 -34.38
C PRO A 47 -8.42 -0.25 -35.70
N GLN A 48 -7.32 -0.93 -35.99
CA GLN A 48 -7.31 -1.97 -36.98
C GLN A 48 -8.15 -3.07 -36.37
N THR A 49 -9.13 -3.54 -37.13
CA THR A 49 -9.80 -4.80 -36.87
C THR A 49 -8.73 -5.89 -36.93
N THR A 50 -7.98 -6.06 -35.85
CA THR A 50 -6.95 -7.07 -35.72
C THR A 50 -7.67 -8.40 -35.61
N THR A 51 -7.55 -9.23 -36.63
CA THR A 51 -7.91 -10.64 -36.52
C THR A 51 -7.18 -11.20 -35.30
N ALA A 52 -7.93 -11.80 -34.37
CA ALA A 52 -7.38 -12.40 -33.16
C ALA A 52 -6.23 -13.36 -33.52
N ALA A 53 -5.08 -13.22 -32.86
CA ALA A 53 -4.00 -14.18 -33.00
C ALA A 53 -4.45 -15.55 -32.45
N ASN A 54 -3.94 -16.63 -33.03
CA ASN A 54 -4.23 -17.97 -32.53
C ASN A 54 -3.35 -18.28 -31.32
N LEU A 55 -3.96 -18.48 -30.14
CA LEU A 55 -3.23 -18.85 -28.92
C LEU A 55 -2.62 -20.27 -29.01
N ASP A 56 -3.18 -21.14 -29.85
CA ASP A 56 -2.66 -22.51 -30.06
C ASP A 56 -1.40 -22.54 -30.94
N ASP A 57 -1.02 -21.43 -31.59
CA ASP A 57 0.27 -21.28 -32.27
C ASP A 57 1.39 -21.07 -31.25
N LYS A 58 1.92 -22.18 -30.71
CA LYS A 58 2.96 -22.17 -29.68
C LYS A 58 4.21 -21.40 -30.10
N THR A 59 4.62 -21.49 -31.36
CA THR A 59 5.81 -20.78 -31.87
C THR A 59 5.55 -19.27 -31.93
N GLY A 60 4.37 -18.87 -32.40
CA GLY A 60 3.95 -17.47 -32.41
C GLY A 60 3.79 -16.88 -31.01
N LEU A 61 3.24 -17.67 -30.08
CA LEU A 61 3.13 -17.32 -28.66
C LEU A 61 4.51 -17.15 -28.00
N GLU A 62 5.42 -18.10 -28.21
CA GLU A 62 6.79 -18.04 -27.68
C GLU A 62 7.53 -16.81 -28.20
N THR A 63 7.46 -16.54 -29.50
CA THR A 63 8.12 -15.37 -30.12
C THR A 63 7.60 -14.04 -29.53
N TYR A 64 6.28 -13.96 -29.30
CA TYR A 64 5.65 -12.81 -28.66
C TYR A 64 6.17 -12.62 -27.22
N LEU A 65 6.14 -13.68 -26.42
CA LEU A 65 6.57 -13.62 -25.02
C LEU A 65 8.08 -13.35 -24.89
N ASP A 66 8.91 -13.92 -25.77
CA ASP A 66 10.35 -13.67 -25.80
C ASP A 66 10.65 -12.19 -26.07
N THR A 67 9.94 -11.59 -27.03
CA THR A 67 10.06 -10.17 -27.34
C THR A 67 9.56 -9.31 -26.17
N PHE A 68 8.43 -9.69 -25.58
CA PHE A 68 7.84 -9.01 -24.44
C PHE A 68 8.80 -8.97 -23.24
N PHE A 69 9.27 -10.14 -22.79
CA PHE A 69 10.15 -10.22 -21.62
C PHE A 69 11.52 -9.59 -21.88
N ALA A 70 12.08 -9.71 -23.08
CA ALA A 70 13.32 -9.01 -23.42
C ALA A 70 13.18 -7.49 -23.25
N GLY A 71 12.07 -6.90 -23.71
CA GLY A 71 11.79 -5.48 -23.54
C GLY A 71 11.51 -5.07 -22.09
N GLN A 72 10.63 -5.81 -21.40
CA GLN A 72 10.26 -5.49 -20.02
C GLN A 72 11.44 -5.64 -19.05
N MET A 73 12.26 -6.69 -19.19
CA MET A 73 13.45 -6.88 -18.34
C MET A 73 14.46 -5.76 -18.52
N ALA A 74 14.68 -5.31 -19.76
CA ALA A 74 15.59 -4.22 -20.06
C ALA A 74 15.09 -2.89 -19.49
N GLN A 75 13.79 -2.61 -19.63
CA GLN A 75 13.18 -1.36 -19.17
C GLN A 75 13.02 -1.29 -17.64
N TYR A 76 12.67 -2.41 -17.00
CA TYR A 76 12.28 -2.45 -15.59
C TYR A 76 13.25 -3.22 -14.71
N HIS A 77 14.44 -3.58 -15.20
CA HIS A 77 15.58 -4.05 -14.41
C HIS A 77 15.30 -5.24 -13.45
N PHE A 78 14.39 -6.15 -13.80
CA PHE A 78 14.27 -7.44 -13.11
C PHE A 78 15.19 -8.47 -13.78
N THR A 79 15.78 -9.38 -12.99
CA THR A 79 16.83 -10.28 -13.48
C THR A 79 16.29 -11.61 -13.97
N GLY A 80 15.16 -12.04 -13.42
CA GLY A 80 14.50 -13.28 -13.77
C GLY A 80 12.99 -13.16 -13.73
N ALA A 81 12.33 -13.87 -14.66
CA ALA A 81 10.89 -13.99 -14.72
C ALA A 81 10.49 -15.40 -15.11
N THR A 82 9.27 -15.79 -14.75
CA THR A 82 8.65 -17.04 -15.17
C THR A 82 7.20 -16.80 -15.56
N ILE A 83 6.71 -17.58 -16.52
CA ILE A 83 5.34 -17.53 -16.99
C ILE A 83 4.83 -18.95 -17.26
N SER A 84 3.57 -19.21 -16.92
CA SER A 84 2.81 -20.37 -17.38
C SER A 84 1.45 -19.93 -17.93
N ILE A 85 1.00 -20.62 -18.97
CA ILE A 85 -0.30 -20.40 -19.62
C ILE A 85 -1.00 -21.74 -19.72
N VAL A 86 -2.22 -21.81 -19.20
CA VAL A 86 -3.13 -22.96 -19.28
C VAL A 86 -4.23 -22.62 -20.29
N LYS A 87 -4.63 -23.59 -21.10
CA LYS A 87 -5.77 -23.50 -22.00
C LYS A 87 -6.51 -24.83 -22.04
N ASP A 88 -7.84 -24.79 -21.99
CA ASP A 88 -8.69 -25.98 -22.06
C ASP A 88 -8.29 -27.05 -21.02
N ASP A 89 -8.08 -26.60 -19.77
CA ASP A 89 -7.74 -27.43 -18.61
C ASP A 89 -6.38 -28.15 -18.69
N GLN A 90 -5.43 -27.62 -19.49
CA GLN A 90 -4.07 -28.16 -19.63
C GLN A 90 -3.00 -27.08 -19.78
N LEU A 91 -1.79 -27.34 -19.28
CA LEU A 91 -0.61 -26.51 -19.54
C LEU A 91 -0.30 -26.38 -21.04
N LEU A 92 -0.51 -25.19 -21.60
CA LEU A 92 -0.25 -24.86 -23.00
C LEU A 92 1.22 -24.47 -23.23
N PHE A 93 1.74 -23.59 -22.36
CA PHE A 93 3.07 -22.99 -22.46
C PHE A 93 3.63 -22.70 -21.07
N SER A 94 4.93 -22.92 -20.88
CA SER A 94 5.65 -22.52 -19.67
C SER A 94 7.10 -22.20 -19.99
N LYS A 95 7.62 -21.07 -19.46
CA LYS A 95 9.01 -20.64 -19.73
C LYS A 95 9.59 -19.81 -18.60
N GLY A 96 10.91 -19.93 -18.44
CA GLY A 96 11.73 -19.08 -17.58
C GLY A 96 12.58 -18.13 -18.44
N TYR A 97 12.71 -16.90 -17.97
CA TYR A 97 13.49 -15.83 -18.59
C TYR A 97 14.55 -15.33 -17.63
N GLY A 98 15.76 -15.09 -18.15
CA GLY A 98 16.86 -14.55 -17.36
C GLY A 98 17.38 -15.50 -16.28
N PHE A 99 17.70 -14.94 -15.12
CA PHE A 99 18.45 -15.61 -14.06
C PHE A 99 17.79 -15.44 -12.70
N THR A 100 18.00 -16.44 -11.82
CA THR A 100 17.48 -16.42 -10.45
C THR A 100 18.14 -15.35 -9.57
N ASN A 101 19.30 -14.85 -9.99
CA ASN A 101 20.09 -13.83 -9.29
C ASN A 101 20.89 -12.94 -10.25
N ALA A 102 21.30 -11.78 -9.75
CA ALA A 102 22.07 -10.76 -10.48
C ALA A 102 23.49 -11.20 -10.87
N ALA A 103 24.08 -12.19 -10.18
CA ALA A 103 25.35 -12.79 -10.57
C ALA A 103 25.22 -13.70 -11.80
N ARG A 104 23.99 -13.96 -12.27
CA ARG A 104 23.66 -14.73 -13.47
C ARG A 104 24.20 -16.16 -13.44
N THR A 105 24.24 -16.77 -12.26
CA THR A 105 24.79 -18.11 -12.07
C THR A 105 23.81 -19.24 -12.41
N THR A 106 22.50 -18.97 -12.36
CA THR A 106 21.45 -19.97 -12.57
C THR A 106 20.33 -19.36 -13.38
N THR A 107 19.95 -20.01 -14.48
CA THR A 107 18.81 -19.59 -15.31
C THR A 107 17.49 -19.89 -14.62
N VAL A 108 16.47 -19.08 -14.86
CA VAL A 108 15.12 -19.37 -14.35
C VAL A 108 14.57 -20.63 -15.04
N SER A 109 14.08 -21.57 -14.24
CA SER A 109 13.36 -22.76 -14.67
C SER A 109 11.91 -22.64 -14.21
N PRO A 110 10.91 -22.73 -15.10
CA PRO A 110 9.51 -22.61 -14.70
C PRO A 110 9.02 -23.76 -13.81
N ALA A 111 9.70 -24.91 -13.86
CA ALA A 111 9.38 -26.10 -13.07
C ALA A 111 10.06 -26.13 -11.69
N GLN A 112 11.14 -25.35 -11.49
CA GLN A 112 12.01 -25.51 -10.32
C GLN A 112 12.32 -24.21 -9.60
N THR A 113 12.40 -23.07 -10.30
CA THR A 113 12.76 -21.81 -9.67
C THR A 113 11.58 -21.30 -8.84
N VAL A 114 11.80 -21.23 -7.53
CA VAL A 114 10.78 -20.82 -6.57
C VAL A 114 10.76 -19.29 -6.46
N PHE A 115 9.59 -18.69 -6.66
CA PHE A 115 9.34 -17.26 -6.46
C PHE A 115 8.39 -17.05 -5.29
N ARG A 116 8.53 -15.93 -4.56
CA ARG A 116 7.47 -15.45 -3.66
C ARG A 116 6.33 -14.93 -4.54
N VAL A 117 5.13 -15.49 -4.37
CA VAL A 117 3.96 -15.08 -5.17
C VAL A 117 3.09 -14.04 -4.48
N GLY A 118 3.53 -13.56 -3.30
CA GLY A 118 2.84 -12.53 -2.53
C GLY A 118 1.38 -12.89 -2.29
N SER A 119 0.49 -11.91 -2.46
CA SER A 119 -0.93 -12.05 -2.16
C SER A 119 -1.71 -13.07 -3.01
N ILE A 120 -1.14 -13.69 -4.06
CA ILE A 120 -1.73 -14.91 -4.68
C ILE A 120 -1.96 -16.02 -3.64
N SER A 121 -1.20 -16.00 -2.54
CA SER A 121 -1.43 -16.80 -1.32
C SER A 121 -2.88 -16.82 -0.84
N LYS A 122 -3.60 -15.69 -0.99
CA LYS A 122 -4.99 -15.52 -0.55
C LYS A 122 -5.95 -16.46 -1.28
N LEU A 123 -5.66 -16.82 -2.53
CA LEU A 123 -6.46 -17.79 -3.28
C LEU A 123 -6.43 -19.18 -2.64
N PHE A 124 -5.32 -19.55 -1.99
CA PHE A 124 -5.18 -20.81 -1.26
C PHE A 124 -5.89 -20.76 0.09
N VAL A 125 -5.90 -19.60 0.76
CA VAL A 125 -6.72 -19.37 1.96
C VAL A 125 -8.21 -19.50 1.62
N ALA A 126 -8.67 -18.81 0.57
CA ALA A 126 -10.05 -18.88 0.11
C ALA A 126 -10.44 -20.33 -0.26
N THR A 127 -9.59 -21.03 -1.02
CA THR A 127 -9.80 -22.46 -1.35
C THR A 127 -9.92 -23.33 -0.09
N ALA A 128 -9.07 -23.12 0.92
CA ALA A 128 -9.13 -23.87 2.18
C ALA A 128 -10.42 -23.58 2.97
N ILE A 129 -10.87 -22.32 3.01
CA ILE A 129 -12.16 -21.94 3.62
C ILE A 129 -13.32 -22.59 2.86
N MET A 130 -13.32 -22.54 1.52
CA MET A 130 -14.35 -23.18 0.70
C MET A 130 -14.37 -24.71 0.90
N GLN A 131 -13.23 -25.37 1.07
CA GLN A 131 -13.17 -26.80 1.45
C GLN A 131 -13.85 -27.07 2.79
N LEU A 132 -13.62 -26.22 3.80
CA LEU A 132 -14.26 -26.39 5.11
C LEU A 132 -15.77 -26.10 5.06
N ALA A 133 -16.19 -25.14 4.23
CA ALA A 133 -17.60 -24.84 4.00
C ALA A 133 -18.31 -26.01 3.31
N GLU A 134 -17.71 -26.58 2.27
CA GLU A 134 -18.19 -27.78 1.57
C GLU A 134 -18.33 -28.98 2.51
N GLN A 135 -17.39 -29.14 3.46
CA GLN A 135 -17.45 -30.18 4.49
C GLN A 135 -18.51 -29.92 5.59
N GLY A 136 -19.24 -28.80 5.52
CA GLY A 136 -20.22 -28.38 6.52
C GLY A 136 -19.62 -28.00 7.86
N LYS A 137 -18.31 -27.73 7.93
CA LYS A 137 -17.61 -27.36 9.17
C LYS A 137 -17.77 -25.89 9.52
N ILE A 138 -18.02 -25.06 8.51
CA ILE A 138 -18.27 -23.62 8.63
C ILE A 138 -19.38 -23.22 7.65
N ARG A 139 -19.95 -22.02 7.85
CA ARG A 139 -20.72 -21.31 6.84
C ARG A 139 -20.08 -19.96 6.56
N LEU A 140 -20.18 -19.48 5.33
CA LEU A 140 -19.59 -18.21 4.93
C LEU A 140 -20.26 -17.01 5.62
N ASP A 141 -21.53 -17.14 6.03
CA ASP A 141 -22.27 -16.14 6.80
C ASP A 141 -22.13 -16.29 8.33
N ASP A 142 -21.36 -17.27 8.81
CA ASP A 142 -21.13 -17.39 10.25
C ASP A 142 -20.29 -16.21 10.77
N PRO A 143 -20.59 -15.71 11.99
CA PRO A 143 -19.74 -14.76 12.69
C PRO A 143 -18.35 -15.35 12.95
N VAL A 144 -17.30 -14.59 12.62
CA VAL A 144 -15.90 -14.98 12.85
C VAL A 144 -15.62 -15.30 14.31
N ASN A 145 -16.23 -14.55 15.24
CA ASN A 145 -16.12 -14.76 16.69
C ASN A 145 -16.51 -16.17 17.17
N ARG A 146 -17.24 -16.96 16.36
CA ARG A 146 -17.56 -18.37 16.64
C ARG A 146 -16.33 -19.29 16.55
N TYR A 147 -15.32 -18.89 15.79
CA TYR A 147 -14.16 -19.70 15.43
C TYR A 147 -12.86 -19.22 16.08
N LEU A 148 -12.92 -18.16 16.90
CA LEU A 148 -11.76 -17.63 17.62
C LEU A 148 -11.77 -18.10 19.09
N PRO A 149 -10.88 -19.02 19.49
CA PRO A 149 -10.89 -19.57 20.85
C PRO A 149 -10.31 -18.60 21.90
N ASP A 150 -9.30 -17.81 21.53
CA ASP A 150 -8.44 -17.11 22.49
C ASP A 150 -8.66 -15.59 22.56
N PHE A 151 -9.43 -15.03 21.64
CA PHE A 151 -9.75 -13.60 21.52
C PHE A 151 -11.04 -13.39 20.72
N LYS A 152 -11.56 -12.16 20.72
CA LYS A 152 -12.75 -11.78 19.97
C LYS A 152 -12.50 -10.47 19.22
N LEU A 153 -13.13 -10.37 18.05
CA LEU A 153 -13.30 -9.12 17.34
C LEU A 153 -14.30 -8.23 18.08
N ASP A 154 -14.06 -6.93 18.02
CA ASP A 154 -15.01 -5.90 18.45
C ASP A 154 -16.29 -5.97 17.58
N GLU A 155 -17.44 -5.68 18.19
CA GLU A 155 -18.75 -5.61 17.54
C GLU A 155 -19.37 -4.21 17.72
N ARG A 156 -18.53 -3.16 17.76
CA ARG A 156 -18.93 -1.76 18.02
C ARG A 156 -20.01 -1.20 17.08
N PHE A 157 -20.14 -1.75 15.88
CA PHE A 157 -21.15 -1.35 14.90
C PHE A 157 -22.46 -2.15 15.02
N GLY A 158 -22.56 -3.08 15.98
CA GLY A 158 -23.73 -3.94 16.16
C GLY A 158 -23.93 -5.01 15.08
N LEU A 159 -22.98 -5.13 14.15
CA LEU A 159 -22.95 -6.13 13.07
C LEU A 159 -21.72 -7.04 13.25
N PRO A 160 -21.87 -8.37 13.17
CA PRO A 160 -20.75 -9.28 13.26
C PRO A 160 -19.94 -9.29 11.96
N VAL A 161 -18.61 -9.40 12.06
CA VAL A 161 -17.78 -9.76 10.91
C VAL A 161 -18.04 -11.22 10.56
N THR A 162 -18.41 -11.50 9.31
CA THR A 162 -18.61 -12.88 8.81
C THR A 162 -17.36 -13.42 8.11
N ILE A 163 -17.30 -14.74 7.90
CA ILE A 163 -16.21 -15.37 7.12
C ILE A 163 -16.17 -14.83 5.69
N GLY A 164 -17.34 -14.64 5.07
CA GLY A 164 -17.48 -14.05 3.75
C GLY A 164 -16.87 -12.65 3.69
N ASN A 165 -17.09 -11.82 4.72
CA ASN A 165 -16.48 -10.48 4.78
C ASN A 165 -14.95 -10.51 4.82
N LEU A 166 -14.33 -11.55 5.41
CA LEU A 166 -12.88 -11.70 5.38
C LEU A 166 -12.38 -11.95 3.95
N LEU A 167 -13.08 -12.81 3.20
CA LEU A 167 -12.72 -13.19 1.84
C LEU A 167 -13.00 -12.09 0.81
N THR A 168 -14.00 -11.24 1.05
CA THR A 168 -14.37 -10.12 0.17
C THR A 168 -13.75 -8.79 0.57
N HIS A 169 -12.89 -8.77 1.59
CA HIS A 169 -12.29 -7.53 2.13
C HIS A 169 -13.30 -6.50 2.65
N THR A 170 -14.50 -6.92 3.06
CA THR A 170 -15.58 -6.02 3.53
C THR A 170 -15.76 -6.10 5.05
N ALA A 171 -14.71 -6.50 5.78
CA ALA A 171 -14.77 -6.64 7.23
C ALA A 171 -14.68 -5.30 7.98
N GLY A 172 -14.19 -4.23 7.34
CA GLY A 172 -14.08 -2.89 7.95
C GLY A 172 -12.83 -2.68 8.83
N PHE A 173 -11.81 -3.52 8.71
CA PHE A 173 -10.53 -3.33 9.39
C PHE A 173 -9.75 -2.15 8.80
N GLU A 174 -9.04 -1.41 9.66
CA GLU A 174 -7.96 -0.54 9.18
C GLU A 174 -6.71 -1.35 8.77
N GLU A 175 -5.86 -0.74 7.94
CA GLU A 175 -4.58 -1.35 7.55
C GLU A 175 -3.55 -1.27 8.69
N GLN A 176 -2.66 -2.26 8.78
CA GLN A 176 -1.51 -2.26 9.67
C GLN A 176 -0.28 -2.81 8.95
N GLU A 177 0.76 -2.00 8.85
CA GLU A 177 1.99 -2.34 8.12
C GLU A 177 3.21 -2.47 9.05
N ILE A 178 3.22 -1.84 10.23
CA ILE A 178 4.38 -1.88 11.12
C ILE A 178 4.49 -3.27 11.78
N GLY A 179 5.67 -3.89 11.67
CA GLY A 179 5.99 -5.13 12.36
C GLY A 179 5.21 -6.36 11.86
N ILE A 180 4.78 -6.36 10.60
CA ILE A 180 4.09 -7.51 9.98
C ILE A 180 5.04 -8.64 9.55
N THR A 181 6.36 -8.43 9.59
CA THR A 181 7.37 -9.42 9.22
C THR A 181 8.58 -9.40 10.16
N THR A 182 9.48 -10.37 10.01
CA THR A 182 10.75 -10.48 10.76
C THR A 182 11.83 -11.12 9.89
N LEU A 183 13.11 -10.79 10.15
CA LEU A 183 14.25 -11.38 9.43
C LEU A 183 14.64 -12.75 9.99
N ASP A 184 14.34 -13.03 11.26
CA ASP A 184 14.60 -14.34 11.87
C ASP A 184 13.30 -15.15 12.00
N LYS A 185 13.33 -16.38 11.48
CA LYS A 185 12.21 -17.33 11.58
C LYS A 185 11.84 -17.61 13.03
N ALA A 186 12.81 -17.62 13.95
CA ALA A 186 12.59 -17.91 15.36
C ALA A 186 11.74 -16.82 16.05
N ASP A 187 11.78 -15.59 15.53
CA ASP A 187 11.00 -14.47 16.05
C ASP A 187 9.55 -14.48 15.54
N ARG A 188 9.21 -15.33 14.56
CA ARG A 188 7.84 -15.46 14.05
C ARG A 188 6.98 -16.26 15.03
N GLN A 189 6.08 -15.55 15.70
CA GLN A 189 5.11 -16.14 16.63
C GLN A 189 4.13 -17.08 15.91
N PRO A 190 3.50 -18.03 16.64
CA PRO A 190 2.29 -18.71 16.17
C PRO A 190 1.22 -17.70 15.71
N LEU A 191 0.47 -18.05 14.66
CA LEU A 191 -0.47 -17.14 14.00
C LEU A 191 -1.50 -16.56 14.97
N GLY A 192 -2.14 -17.42 15.77
CA GLY A 192 -3.15 -17.00 16.75
C GLY A 192 -2.59 -16.05 17.82
N GLU A 193 -1.34 -16.26 18.28
CA GLU A 193 -0.70 -15.38 19.25
C GLU A 193 -0.42 -13.99 18.67
N TYR A 194 0.06 -13.93 17.43
CA TYR A 194 0.29 -12.66 16.74
C TYR A 194 -1.03 -11.90 16.52
N LEU A 195 -2.05 -12.57 15.97
CA LEU A 195 -3.36 -11.94 15.69
C LEU A 195 -4.04 -11.43 16.97
N LYS A 196 -3.91 -12.17 18.08
CA LYS A 196 -4.41 -11.75 19.40
C LYS A 196 -3.72 -10.47 19.91
N GLN A 197 -2.42 -10.32 19.65
CA GLN A 197 -1.64 -9.16 20.11
C GLN A 197 -1.78 -7.95 19.18
N ARG A 198 -2.01 -8.18 17.89
CA ARG A 198 -2.04 -7.15 16.83
C ARG A 198 -3.37 -7.18 16.09
N LEU A 199 -4.46 -6.95 16.82
CA LEU A 199 -5.81 -6.89 16.26
C LEU A 199 -6.13 -5.45 15.83
N PRO A 200 -6.30 -5.15 14.53
CA PRO A 200 -6.71 -3.83 14.08
C PRO A 200 -8.17 -3.55 14.51
N PRO A 201 -8.48 -2.31 14.93
CA PRO A 201 -9.84 -1.93 15.21
C PRO A 201 -10.69 -1.93 13.94
N LEU A 202 -11.99 -2.18 14.12
CA LEU A 202 -12.98 -1.90 13.09
C LEU A 202 -13.19 -0.38 13.00
N VAL A 203 -13.03 0.15 11.79
CA VAL A 203 -13.20 1.56 11.46
C VAL A 203 -14.38 1.82 10.53
N GLU A 204 -14.92 0.77 9.92
CA GLU A 204 -16.17 0.78 9.15
C GLU A 204 -17.08 -0.38 9.58
N PRO A 205 -18.42 -0.25 9.43
CA PRO A 205 -19.35 -1.35 9.70
C PRO A 205 -19.09 -2.56 8.79
N PRO A 206 -19.05 -3.80 9.28
CA PRO A 206 -18.82 -4.96 8.41
C PRO A 206 -19.93 -5.17 7.37
N GLY A 207 -19.56 -5.39 6.11
CA GLY A 207 -20.47 -5.80 5.03
C GLY A 207 -21.32 -4.70 4.40
N GLU A 208 -21.17 -3.43 4.82
CA GLU A 208 -21.83 -2.30 4.17
C GLU A 208 -21.15 -1.92 2.84
N GLN A 209 -21.82 -1.05 2.06
CA GLN A 209 -21.40 -0.69 0.71
C GLN A 209 -20.03 -0.01 0.68
N ASP A 210 -19.65 0.75 1.72
CA ASP A 210 -18.37 1.47 1.77
C ASP A 210 -17.29 0.72 2.56
N SER A 211 -17.57 -0.53 2.97
CA SER A 211 -16.72 -1.27 3.91
C SER A 211 -15.55 -1.99 3.25
N TYR A 212 -15.43 -1.91 1.93
CA TYR A 212 -14.32 -2.53 1.21
C TYR A 212 -13.01 -1.83 1.54
N SER A 213 -12.13 -2.59 2.20
CA SER A 213 -10.75 -2.19 2.43
C SER A 213 -9.89 -3.44 2.37
N TYR A 214 -9.06 -3.53 1.34
CA TYR A 214 -8.15 -4.67 1.16
C TYR A 214 -7.38 -4.94 2.45
N SER A 215 -7.51 -6.15 2.98
CA SER A 215 -7.04 -6.48 4.33
C SER A 215 -6.21 -7.75 4.33
N ASN A 216 -4.90 -7.59 4.56
CA ASN A 216 -4.02 -8.71 4.85
C ASN A 216 -4.39 -9.37 6.18
N HIS A 217 -4.77 -8.57 7.18
CA HIS A 217 -5.21 -9.06 8.48
C HIS A 217 -6.46 -9.95 8.35
N GLY A 218 -7.46 -9.52 7.55
CA GLY A 218 -8.67 -10.31 7.32
C GLY A 218 -8.36 -11.71 6.76
N TYR A 219 -7.43 -11.80 5.80
CA TYR A 219 -7.00 -13.09 5.25
C TYR A 219 -6.12 -13.90 6.20
N ALA A 220 -5.31 -13.26 7.04
CA ALA A 220 -4.58 -13.94 8.10
C ALA A 220 -5.54 -14.56 9.12
N LEU A 221 -6.62 -13.85 9.46
CA LEU A 221 -7.68 -14.35 10.32
C LEU A 221 -8.43 -15.52 9.67
N ALA A 222 -8.75 -15.45 8.37
CA ALA A 222 -9.31 -16.59 7.64
C ALA A 222 -8.37 -17.81 7.67
N GLY A 223 -7.06 -17.60 7.50
CA GLY A 223 -6.06 -18.66 7.69
C GLY A 223 -6.07 -19.25 9.10
N TYR A 224 -6.24 -18.42 10.13
CA TYR A 224 -6.36 -18.90 11.52
C TYR A 224 -7.68 -19.64 11.80
N ILE A 225 -8.77 -19.28 11.12
CA ILE A 225 -10.02 -20.05 11.16
C ILE A 225 -9.79 -21.47 10.60
N VAL A 226 -8.99 -21.60 9.52
CA VAL A 226 -8.59 -22.93 9.03
C VAL A 226 -7.83 -23.70 10.11
N GLU A 227 -6.93 -23.06 10.86
CA GLU A 227 -6.19 -23.72 11.94
C GLU A 227 -7.10 -24.24 13.05
N THR A 228 -7.98 -23.37 13.55
CA THR A 228 -8.87 -23.65 14.67
C THR A 228 -9.93 -24.70 14.32
N VAL A 229 -10.49 -24.65 13.12
CA VAL A 229 -11.52 -25.60 12.67
C VAL A 229 -10.94 -26.96 12.28
N SER A 230 -9.75 -26.99 11.67
CA SER A 230 -9.14 -28.24 11.21
C SER A 230 -8.27 -28.94 12.26
N GLY A 231 -7.78 -28.20 13.27
CA GLY A 231 -6.82 -28.69 14.25
C GLY A 231 -5.39 -28.87 13.72
N LYS A 232 -5.09 -28.35 12.51
CA LYS A 232 -3.76 -28.38 11.87
C LYS A 232 -3.23 -26.95 11.73
N SER A 233 -1.92 -26.75 11.67
CA SER A 233 -1.40 -25.44 11.25
C SER A 233 -1.84 -25.14 9.80
N PHE A 234 -1.94 -23.86 9.44
CA PHE A 234 -2.49 -23.49 8.14
C PHE A 234 -1.59 -24.00 6.99
N ASP A 235 -0.27 -23.91 7.15
CA ASP A 235 0.68 -24.47 6.18
C ASP A 235 0.55 -25.99 6.05
N GLN A 236 0.27 -26.70 7.14
CA GLN A 236 0.00 -28.14 7.10
C GLN A 236 -1.30 -28.46 6.38
N TYR A 237 -2.39 -27.75 6.69
CA TYR A 237 -3.68 -27.96 6.06
C TYR A 237 -3.60 -27.74 4.54
N VAL A 238 -3.02 -26.62 4.11
CA VAL A 238 -2.87 -26.30 2.68
C VAL A 238 -1.97 -27.31 1.97
N ARG A 239 -0.87 -27.71 2.59
CA ARG A 239 0.02 -28.74 2.02
C ARG A 239 -0.72 -30.06 1.77
N GLU A 240 -1.48 -30.54 2.74
CA GLU A 240 -2.12 -31.86 2.67
C GLU A 240 -3.41 -31.89 1.85
N ASN A 241 -4.19 -30.80 1.85
CA ASN A 241 -5.52 -30.77 1.22
C ASN A 241 -5.56 -30.01 -0.12
N ILE A 242 -4.49 -29.28 -0.48
CA ILE A 242 -4.41 -28.50 -1.72
C ILE A 242 -3.12 -28.85 -2.47
N LEU A 243 -1.94 -28.53 -1.93
CA LEU A 243 -0.69 -28.63 -2.70
C LEU A 243 -0.35 -30.06 -3.12
N GLN A 244 -0.43 -31.03 -2.19
CA GLN A 244 -0.16 -32.43 -2.50
C GLN A 244 -1.17 -33.05 -3.50
N PRO A 245 -2.50 -32.87 -3.33
CA PRO A 245 -3.49 -33.26 -4.34
C PRO A 245 -3.24 -32.70 -5.73
N LEU A 246 -2.68 -31.49 -5.82
CA LEU A 246 -2.36 -30.79 -7.08
C LEU A 246 -0.96 -31.08 -7.62
N ASP A 247 -0.21 -32.00 -7.00
CA ASP A 247 1.19 -32.29 -7.33
C ASP A 247 2.10 -31.05 -7.34
N MET A 248 1.78 -30.03 -6.51
CA MET A 248 2.54 -28.78 -6.40
C MET A 248 3.74 -28.95 -5.47
N ARG A 249 4.75 -29.71 -5.92
CA ARG A 249 5.89 -30.17 -5.09
C ARG A 249 6.88 -29.07 -4.74
N TYR A 250 6.89 -27.98 -5.49
CA TYR A 250 7.79 -26.85 -5.31
C TYR A 250 7.09 -25.64 -4.68
N SER A 251 5.95 -25.89 -4.04
CA SER A 251 5.12 -24.88 -3.40
C SER A 251 5.08 -25.04 -1.89
N SER A 252 5.24 -23.94 -1.15
CA SER A 252 5.13 -23.97 0.32
C SER A 252 4.87 -22.58 0.93
N PHE A 253 4.06 -22.55 1.99
CA PHE A 253 3.91 -21.42 2.91
C PHE A 253 5.03 -21.38 3.98
N SER A 254 5.73 -22.49 4.18
CA SER A 254 6.89 -22.59 5.05
C SER A 254 8.01 -23.31 4.29
N LEU A 255 8.88 -22.53 3.65
CA LEU A 255 10.00 -23.05 2.86
C LEU A 255 10.82 -24.07 3.66
N THR A 256 11.04 -25.22 3.04
CA THR A 256 12.04 -26.20 3.50
C THR A 256 13.42 -25.80 2.97
N PRO A 257 14.52 -26.29 3.56
CA PRO A 257 15.87 -26.02 3.05
C PRO A 257 16.05 -26.37 1.57
N GLU A 258 15.37 -27.41 1.08
CA GLU A 258 15.43 -27.86 -0.31
C GLU A 258 14.76 -26.84 -1.25
N LEU A 259 13.61 -26.29 -0.87
CA LEU A 259 12.93 -25.27 -1.66
C LEU A 259 13.64 -23.91 -1.59
N ASP A 260 14.21 -23.56 -0.44
CA ASP A 260 14.98 -22.32 -0.29
C ASP A 260 16.23 -22.32 -1.19
N ALA A 261 16.87 -23.48 -1.40
CA ALA A 261 18.00 -23.63 -2.32
C ALA A 261 17.64 -23.37 -3.80
N LEU A 262 16.35 -23.46 -4.16
CA LEU A 262 15.84 -23.21 -5.52
C LEU A 262 15.24 -21.80 -5.68
N ARG A 263 15.23 -21.01 -4.61
CA ARG A 263 14.55 -19.72 -4.57
C ARG A 263 15.28 -18.65 -5.40
N ALA A 264 14.51 -17.89 -6.16
CA ALA A 264 14.99 -16.67 -6.79
C ALA A 264 15.35 -15.61 -5.72
N THR A 265 16.40 -14.83 -5.96
CA THR A 265 16.71 -13.68 -5.11
C THR A 265 15.83 -12.51 -5.53
N GLY A 266 15.14 -11.87 -4.58
CA GLY A 266 14.36 -10.65 -4.82
C GLY A 266 15.25 -9.42 -4.79
N TYR A 267 14.93 -8.43 -5.62
CA TYR A 267 15.76 -7.23 -5.76
C TYR A 267 14.98 -5.93 -5.62
N GLN A 268 15.62 -4.93 -5.00
CA GLN A 268 15.25 -3.53 -5.12
C GLN A 268 16.15 -2.84 -6.14
N TYR A 269 15.61 -1.85 -6.86
CA TYR A 269 16.39 -1.03 -7.78
C TYR A 269 16.32 0.43 -7.34
N ALA A 270 17.45 0.98 -6.90
CA ALA A 270 17.57 2.33 -6.40
C ALA A 270 18.93 2.92 -6.79
N PHE A 271 18.96 4.20 -7.16
CA PHE A 271 20.20 4.92 -7.55
C PHE A 271 21.01 4.18 -8.62
N ASP A 272 20.32 3.70 -9.66
CA ASP A 272 20.87 2.89 -10.75
C ASP A 272 21.57 1.58 -10.32
N ASN A 273 21.31 1.13 -9.10
CA ASN A 273 21.85 -0.09 -8.52
C ASN A 273 20.75 -1.12 -8.24
N LEU A 274 21.04 -2.39 -8.54
CA LEU A 274 20.16 -3.51 -8.24
C LEU A 274 20.70 -4.25 -7.00
N GLU A 275 19.97 -4.18 -5.90
CA GLU A 275 20.41 -4.68 -4.60
C GLU A 275 19.53 -5.85 -4.14
N PRO A 276 20.14 -6.96 -3.66
CA PRO A 276 19.38 -8.08 -3.15
C PRO A 276 18.67 -7.70 -1.86
N ILE A 277 17.42 -8.11 -1.73
CA ILE A 277 16.64 -7.95 -0.49
C ILE A 277 16.76 -9.23 0.35
N PRO A 278 17.03 -9.13 1.66
CA PRO A 278 17.01 -10.28 2.56
C PRO A 278 15.67 -11.02 2.50
N PHE A 279 15.71 -12.34 2.68
CA PHE A 279 14.48 -13.11 2.87
C PHE A 279 13.94 -12.84 4.29
N ASP A 280 12.63 -12.68 4.39
CA ASP A 280 11.92 -12.40 5.63
C ASP A 280 10.78 -13.40 5.85
N TYR A 281 10.23 -13.42 7.06
CA TYR A 281 9.17 -14.30 7.50
C TYR A 281 7.98 -13.47 7.97
N GLN A 282 6.95 -13.37 7.14
CA GLN A 282 5.72 -12.67 7.50
C GLN A 282 5.08 -13.32 8.73
N ARG A 283 4.59 -12.49 9.65
CA ARG A 283 3.82 -12.92 10.83
C ARG A 283 2.38 -13.27 10.46
N ILE A 284 1.82 -12.53 9.49
CA ILE A 284 0.52 -12.79 8.84
C ILE A 284 0.64 -13.71 7.62
N TYR A 285 1.44 -14.77 7.75
CA TYR A 285 1.91 -15.59 6.62
C TYR A 285 0.84 -16.14 5.66
N PRO A 286 -0.42 -16.48 6.06
CA PRO A 286 -1.44 -16.91 5.11
C PRO A 286 -1.75 -15.85 4.04
N ALA A 287 -1.58 -14.57 4.37
CA ALA A 287 -1.93 -13.47 3.48
C ALA A 287 -0.95 -13.28 2.31
N GLY A 288 0.28 -13.79 2.38
CA GLY A 288 1.31 -13.45 1.38
C GLY A 288 2.58 -14.29 1.34
N SER A 289 2.66 -15.43 2.03
CA SER A 289 3.91 -16.21 2.17
C SER A 289 4.01 -17.46 1.28
N LEU A 290 3.07 -17.70 0.36
CA LEU A 290 3.24 -18.78 -0.60
C LEU A 290 4.47 -18.48 -1.47
N ASN A 291 5.32 -19.49 -1.56
CA ASN A 291 6.41 -19.58 -2.52
C ASN A 291 6.05 -20.71 -3.49
N SER A 292 6.24 -20.50 -4.80
CA SER A 292 5.79 -21.45 -5.82
C SER A 292 6.62 -21.34 -7.10
N THR A 293 6.44 -22.30 -8.00
CA THR A 293 6.92 -22.28 -9.39
C THR A 293 5.78 -21.97 -10.35
N ALA A 294 6.09 -21.69 -11.63
CA ALA A 294 5.04 -21.43 -12.62
C ALA A 294 4.25 -22.69 -12.99
N ASP A 295 4.92 -23.84 -13.04
CA ASP A 295 4.26 -25.11 -13.34
C ASP A 295 3.33 -25.54 -12.20
N ASP A 296 3.74 -25.37 -10.93
CA ASP A 296 2.86 -25.65 -9.79
C ASP A 296 1.60 -24.77 -9.81
N ILE A 297 1.74 -23.47 -10.08
CA ILE A 297 0.56 -22.58 -10.19
C ILE A 297 -0.30 -22.95 -11.39
N ALA A 298 0.27 -23.49 -12.48
CA ALA A 298 -0.52 -23.97 -13.61
C ALA A 298 -1.50 -25.09 -13.20
N HIS A 299 -1.09 -26.01 -12.32
CA HIS A 299 -2.00 -27.04 -11.80
C HIS A 299 -3.15 -26.43 -11.00
N PHE A 300 -2.89 -25.36 -10.24
CA PHE A 300 -3.94 -24.62 -9.55
C PHE A 300 -4.88 -23.90 -10.54
N MET A 301 -4.36 -23.33 -11.63
CA MET A 301 -5.19 -22.73 -12.68
C MET A 301 -6.08 -23.75 -13.39
N GLU A 302 -5.58 -24.96 -13.66
CA GLU A 302 -6.38 -26.05 -14.26
C GLU A 302 -7.59 -26.41 -13.38
N VAL A 303 -7.41 -26.49 -12.06
CA VAL A 303 -8.49 -26.74 -11.09
C VAL A 303 -9.54 -25.64 -11.13
N GLN A 304 -9.08 -24.38 -11.18
CA GLN A 304 -9.95 -23.20 -11.14
C GLN A 304 -10.75 -23.02 -12.45
N LEU A 305 -10.19 -23.43 -13.59
CA LEU A 305 -10.86 -23.34 -14.89
C LEU A 305 -11.72 -24.57 -15.24
N GLY A 306 -11.38 -25.72 -14.65
CA GLY A 306 -12.05 -26.99 -14.82
C GLY A 306 -13.21 -27.21 -13.84
N ASP A 307 -13.37 -28.46 -13.40
CA ASP A 307 -14.43 -28.91 -12.49
C ASP A 307 -13.95 -29.06 -11.04
N GLY A 308 -12.89 -28.34 -10.67
CA GLY A 308 -12.26 -28.41 -9.34
C GLY A 308 -11.37 -29.64 -9.13
N ARG A 309 -10.96 -30.31 -10.22
CA ARG A 309 -10.06 -31.47 -10.20
C ARG A 309 -8.70 -31.16 -10.81
N TYR A 310 -7.70 -31.91 -10.35
CA TYR A 310 -6.43 -32.09 -11.04
C TYR A 310 -6.11 -33.58 -11.07
N ASN A 311 -5.92 -34.13 -12.28
CA ASN A 311 -5.85 -35.58 -12.49
C ASN A 311 -7.05 -36.30 -11.82
N ASN A 312 -6.78 -37.17 -10.85
CA ASN A 312 -7.81 -37.93 -10.12
C ASN A 312 -8.24 -37.27 -8.79
N ALA A 313 -7.60 -36.18 -8.37
CA ALA A 313 -7.87 -35.54 -7.10
C ALA A 313 -8.92 -34.43 -7.25
N GLN A 314 -9.98 -34.48 -6.45
CA GLN A 314 -10.96 -33.39 -6.33
C GLN A 314 -10.55 -32.48 -5.18
N VAL A 315 -10.32 -31.20 -5.47
CA VAL A 315 -9.95 -30.20 -4.45
C VAL A 315 -11.17 -29.41 -3.97
N LEU A 316 -12.09 -29.06 -4.87
CA LEU A 316 -13.39 -28.43 -4.58
C LEU A 316 -14.45 -29.04 -5.49
N GLN A 317 -15.67 -29.28 -5.02
CA GLN A 317 -16.76 -29.67 -5.92
C GLN A 317 -17.10 -28.55 -6.91
N PRO A 318 -17.63 -28.87 -8.10
CA PRO A 318 -17.98 -27.86 -9.11
C PRO A 318 -18.89 -26.74 -8.58
N ALA A 319 -19.87 -27.08 -7.73
CA ALA A 319 -20.77 -26.09 -7.14
C ALA A 319 -20.04 -25.12 -6.18
N THR A 320 -19.14 -25.66 -5.36
CA THR A 320 -18.32 -24.87 -4.43
C THR A 320 -17.36 -23.95 -5.19
N LEU A 321 -16.75 -24.45 -6.27
CA LEU A 321 -15.88 -23.66 -7.14
C LEU A 321 -16.67 -22.53 -7.83
N GLN A 322 -17.87 -22.82 -8.32
CA GLN A 322 -18.75 -21.81 -8.90
C GLN A 322 -19.12 -20.72 -7.88
N GLU A 323 -19.45 -21.11 -6.64
CA GLU A 323 -19.71 -20.14 -5.56
C GLU A 323 -18.49 -19.28 -5.25
N MET A 324 -17.30 -19.89 -5.18
CA MET A 324 -16.02 -19.19 -4.94
C MET A 324 -15.75 -18.10 -5.99
N GLN A 325 -16.08 -18.37 -7.25
CA GLN A 325 -15.86 -17.49 -8.39
C GLN A 325 -17.06 -16.58 -8.72
N THR A 326 -18.17 -16.69 -7.97
CA THR A 326 -19.32 -15.80 -8.14
C THR A 326 -19.02 -14.46 -7.50
N ARG A 327 -19.40 -13.36 -8.18
CA ARG A 327 -19.29 -12.01 -7.62
C ARG A 327 -20.09 -11.92 -6.32
N GLN A 328 -19.41 -11.54 -5.24
CA GLN A 328 -19.99 -11.39 -3.90
C GLN A 328 -20.20 -9.92 -3.54
N TYR A 329 -19.35 -9.04 -4.04
CA TYR A 329 -19.40 -7.62 -3.73
C TYR A 329 -18.88 -6.76 -4.88
N GLY A 330 -19.32 -5.50 -4.93
CA GLY A 330 -18.73 -4.43 -5.74
C GLY A 330 -19.51 -3.14 -5.56
N HIS A 331 -18.81 -2.00 -5.61
CA HIS A 331 -19.37 -0.67 -5.29
C HIS A 331 -20.55 -0.25 -6.18
N HIS A 332 -20.55 -0.70 -7.42
CA HIS A 332 -21.61 -0.44 -8.40
C HIS A 332 -21.67 -1.58 -9.43
N PRO A 333 -22.84 -1.93 -10.00
CA PRO A 333 -22.95 -3.02 -10.99
C PRO A 333 -22.09 -2.84 -12.26
N ALA A 334 -21.82 -1.59 -12.65
CA ALA A 334 -20.95 -1.27 -13.80
C ALA A 334 -19.44 -1.31 -13.45
N LEU A 335 -19.10 -1.38 -12.17
CA LEU A 335 -17.71 -1.47 -11.72
C LEU A 335 -17.29 -2.93 -11.51
N ASN A 336 -15.98 -3.10 -11.47
CA ASN A 336 -15.32 -4.34 -11.06
C ASN A 336 -15.80 -4.79 -9.68
N GLY A 337 -15.76 -6.10 -9.48
CA GLY A 337 -16.27 -6.75 -8.27
C GLY A 337 -15.21 -7.60 -7.61
N ILE A 338 -15.59 -8.27 -6.52
CA ILE A 338 -14.76 -9.26 -5.84
C ILE A 338 -15.57 -10.53 -5.63
N THR A 339 -14.92 -11.67 -5.78
CA THR A 339 -15.45 -13.00 -5.46
C THR A 339 -14.89 -13.46 -4.11
N TYR A 340 -15.07 -14.73 -3.74
CA TYR A 340 -14.29 -15.29 -2.64
C TYR A 340 -12.87 -15.59 -3.11
N GLY A 341 -11.98 -14.60 -3.01
CA GLY A 341 -10.56 -14.74 -3.31
C GLY A 341 -10.07 -13.99 -4.54
N PHE A 342 -10.89 -13.80 -5.57
CA PHE A 342 -10.48 -13.13 -6.81
C PHE A 342 -11.05 -11.74 -6.93
N ASP A 343 -10.26 -10.85 -7.51
CA ASP A 343 -10.79 -9.61 -8.06
C ASP A 343 -11.40 -9.91 -9.44
N GLU A 344 -12.60 -9.39 -9.69
CA GLU A 344 -13.34 -9.54 -10.94
C GLU A 344 -13.19 -8.29 -11.80
N TYR A 345 -12.72 -8.47 -13.02
CA TYR A 345 -12.49 -7.42 -14.00
C TYR A 345 -13.15 -7.71 -15.34
N TYR A 346 -13.27 -6.68 -16.16
CA TYR A 346 -13.72 -6.79 -17.54
C TYR A 346 -12.72 -6.14 -18.49
N GLN A 347 -12.22 -6.91 -19.46
CA GLN A 347 -11.25 -6.46 -20.46
C GLN A 347 -11.68 -6.95 -21.85
N ASN A 348 -11.81 -6.03 -22.81
CA ASN A 348 -12.35 -6.33 -24.15
C ASN A 348 -13.70 -7.06 -24.14
N GLY A 349 -14.53 -6.79 -23.11
CA GLY A 349 -15.83 -7.43 -22.89
C GLY A 349 -15.75 -8.86 -22.33
N LEU A 350 -14.56 -9.35 -22.01
CA LEU A 350 -14.36 -10.63 -21.32
C LEU A 350 -14.29 -10.40 -19.82
N ARG A 351 -14.98 -11.27 -19.07
CA ARG A 351 -14.81 -11.36 -17.62
C ARG A 351 -13.48 -12.01 -17.33
N THR A 352 -12.70 -11.41 -16.44
CA THR A 352 -11.45 -11.96 -15.95
C THR A 352 -11.50 -12.04 -14.43
N LEU A 353 -10.95 -13.12 -13.88
CA LEU A 353 -10.74 -13.28 -12.45
C LEU A 353 -9.24 -13.27 -12.22
N TYR A 354 -8.71 -12.32 -11.46
CA TYR A 354 -7.29 -12.29 -11.22
C TYR A 354 -6.96 -11.90 -9.78
N HIS A 355 -5.73 -12.17 -9.39
CA HIS A 355 -5.18 -11.70 -8.13
C HIS A 355 -3.71 -11.36 -8.32
N GLU A 356 -3.31 -10.18 -7.86
CA GLU A 356 -1.91 -9.74 -7.90
C GLU A 356 -1.15 -10.20 -6.67
N GLY A 357 0.17 -10.31 -6.79
CA GLY A 357 1.04 -10.59 -5.67
C GLY A 357 2.19 -9.61 -5.63
N ASN A 358 2.38 -8.95 -4.50
CA ASN A 358 3.57 -8.14 -4.26
C ASN A 358 4.16 -8.52 -2.91
N TRP A 359 5.48 -8.53 -2.86
CA TRP A 359 6.28 -8.51 -1.66
C TRP A 359 7.62 -7.86 -2.01
N PRO A 360 8.32 -7.17 -1.10
CA PRO A 360 9.65 -6.64 -1.37
C PRO A 360 10.52 -7.59 -2.21
N GLY A 361 10.83 -7.15 -3.42
CA GLY A 361 11.67 -7.87 -4.37
C GLY A 361 10.94 -8.82 -5.33
N PHE A 362 9.61 -8.89 -5.31
CA PHE A 362 8.83 -9.77 -6.17
C PHE A 362 7.49 -9.13 -6.56
N ALA A 363 7.09 -9.37 -7.81
CA ALA A 363 5.74 -9.12 -8.26
C ALA A 363 5.25 -10.31 -9.10
N SER A 364 3.98 -10.65 -8.91
CA SER A 364 3.31 -11.77 -9.57
C SER A 364 1.89 -11.40 -9.94
N LEU A 365 1.31 -12.18 -10.85
CA LEU A 365 -0.10 -12.11 -11.24
C LEU A 365 -0.58 -13.50 -11.65
N LEU A 366 -1.78 -13.85 -11.21
CA LEU A 366 -2.55 -14.98 -11.72
C LEU A 366 -3.85 -14.42 -12.28
N LEU A 367 -4.13 -14.66 -13.56
CA LEU A 367 -5.35 -14.25 -14.26
C LEU A 367 -6.02 -15.45 -14.90
N LEU A 368 -7.34 -15.50 -14.80
CA LEU A 368 -8.22 -16.51 -15.40
C LEU A 368 -9.22 -15.80 -16.30
N ILE A 369 -9.52 -16.42 -17.44
CA ILE A 369 -10.59 -16.07 -18.37
C ILE A 369 -11.51 -17.29 -18.45
N PRO A 370 -12.47 -17.44 -17.52
CA PRO A 370 -13.26 -18.66 -17.39
C PRO A 370 -13.99 -19.04 -18.69
N GLU A 371 -14.59 -18.07 -19.39
CA GLU A 371 -15.34 -18.29 -20.63
C GLU A 371 -14.46 -18.77 -21.80
N LYS A 372 -13.13 -18.60 -21.68
CA LYS A 372 -12.14 -19.06 -22.66
C LYS A 372 -11.32 -20.24 -22.16
N LYS A 373 -11.54 -20.69 -20.91
CA LYS A 373 -10.71 -21.68 -20.22
C LYS A 373 -9.22 -21.37 -20.31
N VAL A 374 -8.85 -20.10 -20.15
CA VAL A 374 -7.45 -19.64 -20.21
C VAL A 374 -7.00 -19.13 -18.86
N GLY A 375 -5.81 -19.56 -18.45
CA GLY A 375 -5.14 -19.07 -17.25
C GLY A 375 -3.74 -18.58 -17.58
N ILE A 376 -3.30 -17.50 -16.94
CA ILE A 376 -1.97 -16.93 -17.07
C ILE A 376 -1.41 -16.70 -15.68
N PHE A 377 -0.25 -17.25 -15.40
CA PHE A 377 0.54 -16.90 -14.23
C PHE A 377 1.88 -16.31 -14.66
N VAL A 378 2.27 -15.20 -14.06
CA VAL A 378 3.59 -14.57 -14.25
C VAL A 378 4.18 -14.19 -12.90
N SER A 379 5.49 -14.33 -12.75
CA SER A 379 6.23 -13.86 -11.58
C SER A 379 7.64 -13.39 -11.97
N TYR A 380 8.12 -12.33 -11.34
CA TYR A 380 9.47 -11.82 -11.54
C TYR A 380 10.05 -11.22 -10.26
N ASN A 381 11.39 -11.20 -10.19
CA ASN A 381 12.13 -10.87 -8.98
C ASN A 381 12.44 -9.38 -8.82
N ARG A 382 11.41 -8.55 -9.01
CA ARG A 382 11.39 -7.13 -8.62
C ARG A 382 9.96 -6.71 -8.33
N ASP A 383 9.79 -5.92 -7.27
CA ASP A 383 8.47 -5.37 -6.91
C ASP A 383 8.13 -4.15 -7.78
N ILE A 384 7.51 -4.40 -8.93
CA ILE A 384 7.03 -3.37 -9.87
C ILE A 384 5.82 -3.88 -10.65
N ASN A 385 4.75 -3.10 -10.79
CA ASN A 385 3.48 -3.59 -11.34
C ASN A 385 3.38 -3.49 -12.88
N LEU A 386 3.97 -2.46 -13.49
CA LEU A 386 3.80 -2.18 -14.92
C LEU A 386 4.06 -3.38 -15.86
N PRO A 387 5.07 -4.25 -15.63
CA PRO A 387 5.26 -5.41 -16.50
C PRO A 387 4.06 -6.37 -16.54
N ARG A 388 3.43 -6.69 -15.40
CA ARG A 388 2.25 -7.58 -15.40
C ARG A 388 1.02 -6.91 -16.03
N GLU A 389 0.81 -5.62 -15.79
CA GLU A 389 -0.28 -4.84 -16.40
C GLU A 389 -0.13 -4.78 -17.92
N ASN A 390 1.08 -4.49 -18.41
CA ASN A 390 1.41 -4.50 -19.83
C ASN A 390 1.21 -5.89 -20.45
N LEU A 391 1.57 -6.96 -19.74
CA LEU A 391 1.38 -8.33 -20.21
C LEU A 391 -0.11 -8.61 -20.43
N VAL A 392 -0.94 -8.36 -19.42
CA VAL A 392 -2.39 -8.62 -19.48
C VAL A 392 -3.02 -7.84 -20.63
N GLN A 393 -2.77 -6.54 -20.72
CA GLN A 393 -3.34 -5.69 -21.78
C GLN A 393 -2.91 -6.18 -23.17
N GLN A 394 -1.61 -6.34 -23.42
CA GLN A 394 -1.11 -6.76 -24.74
C GLN A 394 -1.53 -8.17 -25.10
N PHE A 395 -1.63 -9.08 -24.12
CA PHE A 395 -2.07 -10.44 -24.34
C PHE A 395 -3.55 -10.47 -24.76
N ILE A 396 -4.42 -9.79 -24.01
CA ILE A 396 -5.85 -9.76 -24.31
C ILE A 396 -6.10 -9.04 -25.63
N ASP A 397 -5.44 -7.90 -25.92
CA ASP A 397 -5.60 -7.21 -27.21
C ASP A 397 -5.15 -8.07 -28.40
N ARG A 398 -4.14 -8.91 -28.21
CA ARG A 398 -3.59 -9.77 -29.26
C ARG A 398 -4.45 -11.00 -29.53
N PHE A 399 -4.84 -11.72 -28.48
CA PHE A 399 -5.49 -13.04 -28.58
C PHE A 399 -7.02 -12.97 -28.44
N TYR A 400 -7.53 -11.92 -27.80
CA TYR A 400 -8.94 -11.68 -27.55
C TYR A 400 -9.33 -10.20 -27.79
N PRO A 401 -9.09 -9.66 -29.00
CA PRO A 401 -9.42 -8.28 -29.32
C PRO A 401 -10.93 -8.01 -29.17
N ALA A 402 -11.28 -6.78 -28.79
CA ALA A 402 -12.67 -6.35 -28.71
C ALA A 402 -13.39 -6.53 -30.07
N ALA A 403 -14.63 -7.03 -30.03
CA ALA A 403 -15.38 -7.44 -31.23
C ALA A 403 -15.84 -6.28 -32.15
N ALA A 404 -15.76 -5.02 -31.71
CA ALA A 404 -16.05 -3.82 -32.50
C ALA A 404 -15.44 -2.56 -31.86
N PRO A 405 -15.14 -1.50 -32.64
CA PRO A 405 -14.80 -0.19 -32.05
C PRO A 405 -15.99 0.32 -31.22
N ALA A 406 -15.71 0.79 -30.01
CA ALA A 406 -16.73 1.35 -29.13
C ALA A 406 -17.49 2.49 -29.84
N LEU A 407 -18.82 2.49 -29.71
CA LEU A 407 -19.63 3.61 -30.16
C LEU A 407 -19.19 4.90 -29.44
N PRO A 408 -19.39 6.08 -30.06
CA PRO A 408 -19.10 7.35 -29.39
C PRO A 408 -19.77 7.41 -28.02
N ILE A 409 -19.00 7.70 -26.98
CA ILE A 409 -19.51 7.80 -25.61
C ILE A 409 -20.44 9.01 -25.54
N LYS A 410 -21.71 8.78 -25.21
CA LYS A 410 -22.69 9.84 -25.05
C LYS A 410 -22.55 10.47 -23.66
N SER A 411 -22.17 11.75 -23.63
CA SER A 411 -22.13 12.53 -22.39
C SER A 411 -23.52 13.01 -21.99
N ILE A 412 -23.83 12.99 -20.69
CA ILE A 412 -24.96 13.73 -20.10
C ILE A 412 -24.55 15.09 -19.54
N ALA A 413 -23.27 15.29 -19.28
CA ALA A 413 -22.68 16.57 -18.89
C ALA A 413 -22.28 17.38 -20.13
N SER A 414 -22.45 18.70 -20.05
CA SER A 414 -22.26 19.64 -21.16
C SER A 414 -21.22 20.72 -20.88
N ASN A 415 -20.94 21.00 -19.60
CA ASN A 415 -20.05 22.07 -19.18
C ASN A 415 -19.46 21.77 -17.79
N LYS A 416 -18.46 22.57 -17.39
CA LYS A 416 -17.79 22.44 -16.08
C LYS A 416 -18.75 22.45 -14.88
N GLY A 417 -19.81 23.25 -14.91
CA GLY A 417 -20.76 23.38 -13.80
C GLY A 417 -21.50 22.08 -13.49
N ASP A 418 -21.70 21.21 -14.49
CA ASP A 418 -22.37 19.92 -14.33
C ASP A 418 -21.52 18.95 -13.48
N VAL A 419 -20.18 19.05 -13.59
CA VAL A 419 -19.21 18.13 -12.99
C VAL A 419 -18.36 18.73 -11.86
N ASP A 420 -18.47 20.04 -11.58
CA ASP A 420 -17.63 20.72 -10.57
C ASP A 420 -17.78 20.12 -9.17
N LYS A 421 -18.96 19.59 -8.85
CA LYS A 421 -19.24 18.89 -7.58
C LYS A 421 -18.35 17.67 -7.34
N PHE A 422 -17.83 17.04 -8.40
CA PHE A 422 -16.93 15.89 -8.32
C PHE A 422 -15.46 16.29 -8.15
N ALA A 423 -15.10 17.53 -8.47
CA ALA A 423 -13.73 18.02 -8.29
C ALA A 423 -13.33 18.05 -6.80
N GLY A 424 -12.06 17.77 -6.53
CA GLY A 424 -11.54 17.71 -5.16
C GLY A 424 -10.26 16.91 -5.02
N VAL A 425 -9.81 16.79 -3.77
CA VAL A 425 -8.73 15.87 -3.39
C VAL A 425 -9.37 14.67 -2.71
N TYR A 426 -8.92 13.48 -3.07
CA TYR A 426 -9.41 12.22 -2.54
C TYR A 426 -8.24 11.42 -1.94
N ARG A 427 -8.51 10.55 -0.98
CA ARG A 427 -7.53 9.68 -0.33
C ARG A 427 -8.02 8.26 -0.37
N SER A 428 -7.13 7.29 -0.58
CA SER A 428 -7.51 5.88 -0.47
C SER A 428 -8.12 5.60 0.92
N SER A 429 -9.26 4.91 0.96
CA SER A 429 -9.89 4.50 2.22
C SER A 429 -9.10 3.43 2.98
N ARG A 430 -8.15 2.78 2.28
CA ARG A 430 -7.18 1.83 2.86
C ARG A 430 -6.01 2.58 3.51
N TYR A 431 -6.17 2.93 4.78
CA TYR A 431 -5.10 3.50 5.59
C TYR A 431 -5.34 3.22 7.09
N ASN A 432 -4.29 3.35 7.89
CA ASN A 432 -4.41 3.26 9.34
C ASN A 432 -5.00 4.56 9.92
N ARG A 433 -5.99 4.47 10.80
CA ARG A 433 -6.66 5.64 11.40
C ARG A 433 -6.24 5.89 12.85
N THR A 434 -5.78 4.87 13.56
CA THR A 434 -5.62 4.91 15.04
C THR A 434 -4.17 5.00 15.55
N THR A 435 -3.18 4.71 14.72
CA THR A 435 -1.76 4.73 15.09
C THR A 435 -0.97 5.79 14.30
N LEU A 436 0.34 5.91 14.55
CA LEU A 436 1.22 6.80 13.80
C LEU A 436 1.30 6.48 12.30
N GLU A 437 0.94 5.25 11.90
CA GLU A 437 0.87 4.85 10.49
C GLU A 437 -0.12 5.70 9.69
N LYS A 438 -1.05 6.39 10.36
CA LYS A 438 -1.91 7.40 9.75
C LYS A 438 -1.12 8.41 8.92
N LEU A 439 0.11 8.75 9.32
CA LEU A 439 0.99 9.64 8.53
C LEU A 439 1.27 9.14 7.11
N PHE A 440 1.26 7.83 6.86
CA PHE A 440 1.46 7.28 5.52
C PHE A 440 0.30 7.66 4.56
N SER A 441 -0.86 8.03 5.11
CA SER A 441 -1.99 8.53 4.33
C SER A 441 -1.72 9.91 3.67
N LEU A 442 -0.64 10.60 4.06
CA LEU A 442 -0.22 11.86 3.42
C LEU A 442 0.31 11.65 2.00
N THR A 443 0.79 10.44 1.69
CA THR A 443 1.39 10.12 0.38
C THR A 443 0.42 9.45 -0.60
N VAL A 444 -0.81 9.15 -0.16
CA VAL A 444 -1.79 8.39 -0.95
C VAL A 444 -3.05 9.24 -1.18
N GLN A 445 -2.88 10.36 -1.89
CA GLN A 445 -3.96 11.26 -2.27
C GLN A 445 -3.97 11.49 -3.78
N GLY A 446 -5.16 11.46 -4.38
CA GLY A 446 -5.42 11.77 -5.79
C GLY A 446 -6.21 13.06 -5.93
N LYS A 447 -6.20 13.65 -7.12
CA LYS A 447 -6.98 14.86 -7.42
C LYS A 447 -7.95 14.57 -8.56
N VAL A 448 -9.14 15.14 -8.49
CA VAL A 448 -10.10 15.18 -9.59
C VAL A 448 -10.27 16.64 -10.00
N VAL A 449 -10.15 16.90 -11.30
CA VAL A 449 -10.31 18.22 -11.91
C VAL A 449 -11.52 18.19 -12.83
N ALA A 450 -12.43 19.15 -12.68
CA ALA A 450 -13.56 19.34 -13.59
C ALA A 450 -13.17 20.27 -14.75
N ASP A 451 -13.36 19.82 -15.98
CA ASP A 451 -12.96 20.48 -17.21
C ASP A 451 -14.09 21.28 -17.85
N GLN A 452 -13.74 22.19 -18.77
CA GLN A 452 -14.70 23.11 -19.39
C GLN A 452 -15.72 22.41 -20.28
N ASP A 453 -15.36 21.27 -20.87
CA ASP A 453 -16.18 20.48 -21.79
C ASP A 453 -17.14 19.50 -21.08
N GLY A 454 -17.25 19.57 -19.75
CA GLY A 454 -18.09 18.67 -18.97
C GLY A 454 -17.45 17.30 -18.69
N THR A 455 -16.15 17.14 -18.94
CA THR A 455 -15.38 15.96 -18.51
C THR A 455 -14.69 16.18 -17.17
N ILE A 456 -14.19 15.10 -16.58
CA ILE A 456 -13.25 15.19 -15.45
C ILE A 456 -11.91 14.57 -15.81
N THR A 457 -10.85 15.13 -15.24
CA THR A 457 -9.47 14.66 -15.39
C THR A 457 -8.92 14.20 -14.05
N ILE A 458 -8.32 13.02 -14.02
CA ILE A 458 -7.46 12.56 -12.93
C ILE A 458 -6.00 12.71 -13.42
N PRO A 459 -5.27 13.74 -12.95
CA PRO A 459 -3.89 13.92 -13.34
C PRO A 459 -2.98 12.90 -12.64
N THR A 460 -1.81 12.67 -13.23
CA THR A 460 -0.75 11.87 -12.63
C THR A 460 0.59 12.55 -12.85
N ASP A 461 1.42 12.59 -11.81
CA ASP A 461 2.80 13.06 -11.89
C ASP A 461 3.77 11.91 -12.22
N SER A 462 3.24 10.68 -12.37
CA SER A 462 4.05 9.51 -12.69
C SER A 462 4.62 9.63 -14.11
N PRO A 463 5.91 9.36 -14.32
CA PRO A 463 6.47 9.26 -15.66
C PRO A 463 5.97 8.01 -16.43
N PHE A 464 5.29 7.09 -15.74
CA PHE A 464 4.83 5.82 -16.30
C PHE A 464 3.33 5.78 -16.62
N TYR A 465 2.54 6.66 -16.03
CA TYR A 465 1.10 6.72 -16.26
C TYR A 465 0.74 8.00 -17.02
N LYS A 466 -0.39 7.98 -17.72
CA LYS A 466 -0.96 9.15 -18.39
C LYS A 466 -2.14 9.67 -17.56
N PRO A 467 -2.41 10.98 -17.57
CA PRO A 467 -3.68 11.49 -17.05
C PRO A 467 -4.85 10.75 -17.69
N SER A 468 -5.90 10.49 -16.91
CA SER A 468 -7.12 9.86 -17.40
C SER A 468 -8.25 10.87 -17.48
N HIS A 469 -9.01 10.79 -18.57
CA HIS A 469 -10.13 11.67 -18.87
C HIS A 469 -11.43 10.87 -18.88
N TRP A 470 -12.46 11.38 -18.23
CA TRP A 470 -13.68 10.64 -17.98
C TRP A 470 -14.92 11.44 -18.34
N ILE A 471 -15.89 10.76 -18.95
CA ILE A 471 -17.16 11.34 -19.42
C ILE A 471 -18.29 10.81 -18.56
N GLU A 472 -19.13 11.69 -18.02
CA GLU A 472 -20.34 11.27 -17.30
C GLU A 472 -21.37 10.71 -18.30
N THR A 473 -21.68 9.42 -18.19
CA THR A 473 -22.62 8.71 -19.08
C THR A 473 -23.99 8.52 -18.43
N GLU A 474 -24.02 8.35 -17.12
CA GLU A 474 -25.21 8.29 -16.28
C GLU A 474 -24.94 9.09 -15.00
N PRO A 475 -25.96 9.50 -14.23
CA PRO A 475 -25.74 10.30 -13.03
C PRO A 475 -24.70 9.65 -12.09
N GLN A 476 -23.59 10.35 -11.86
CA GLN A 476 -22.44 9.91 -11.04
C GLN A 476 -21.60 8.75 -11.62
N LEU A 477 -21.99 8.18 -12.75
CA LEU A 477 -21.24 7.13 -13.44
C LEU A 477 -20.50 7.71 -14.64
N PHE A 478 -19.20 7.49 -14.65
CA PHE A 478 -18.29 8.02 -15.63
C PHE A 478 -17.60 6.87 -16.36
N LYS A 479 -17.37 7.06 -17.66
CA LYS A 479 -16.64 6.12 -18.52
C LYS A 479 -15.32 6.71 -18.95
N LEU A 480 -14.27 5.88 -18.96
CA LEU A 480 -12.94 6.27 -19.42
C LEU A 480 -13.01 6.65 -20.91
N LYS A 481 -12.57 7.86 -21.24
CA LYS A 481 -12.47 8.38 -22.60
C LYS A 481 -11.11 8.05 -23.22
N ASP A 482 -10.05 8.38 -22.48
CA ASP A 482 -8.66 8.15 -22.84
C ASP A 482 -7.76 8.30 -21.61
N GLY A 483 -6.49 7.95 -21.77
CA GLY A 483 -5.53 7.84 -20.68
C GLY A 483 -5.25 6.38 -20.31
N ASN A 484 -4.58 6.17 -19.18
CA ASN A 484 -4.27 4.82 -18.72
C ASN A 484 -4.76 4.67 -17.28
N ASP A 485 -5.79 3.85 -17.10
CA ASP A 485 -6.20 3.36 -15.79
C ASP A 485 -6.52 1.87 -15.94
N PHE A 486 -5.58 1.02 -15.50
CA PHE A 486 -5.75 -0.44 -15.58
C PHE A 486 -6.83 -0.94 -14.60
N SER A 487 -7.35 -0.08 -13.71
CA SER A 487 -8.20 -0.51 -12.62
C SER A 487 -9.69 -0.60 -12.96
N SER A 488 -10.20 0.08 -14.00
CA SER A 488 -11.58 -0.06 -14.48
C SER A 488 -11.88 0.75 -15.75
N GLU A 489 -12.88 0.32 -16.54
CA GLU A 489 -13.46 1.10 -17.65
C GLU A 489 -14.39 2.22 -17.14
N TYR A 490 -14.92 2.08 -15.93
CA TYR A 490 -15.86 3.01 -15.32
C TYR A 490 -15.33 3.54 -13.98
N LEU A 491 -15.79 4.74 -13.61
CA LEU A 491 -15.72 5.21 -12.24
C LEU A 491 -17.11 5.63 -11.75
N TYR A 492 -17.33 5.54 -10.45
CA TYR A 492 -18.59 5.93 -9.82
C TYR A 492 -18.31 6.89 -8.65
N PHE A 493 -19.13 7.92 -8.49
CA PHE A 493 -19.13 8.76 -7.30
C PHE A 493 -20.34 8.48 -6.44
N GLU A 494 -20.14 8.41 -5.14
CA GLU A 494 -21.25 8.36 -4.19
C GLU A 494 -21.54 9.73 -3.60
N GLN A 495 -22.81 9.95 -3.29
CA GLN A 495 -23.30 11.11 -2.57
C GLN A 495 -24.05 10.71 -1.32
N ASP A 496 -23.91 11.52 -0.27
CA ASP A 496 -24.74 11.40 0.92
C ASP A 496 -26.21 11.81 0.66
N SER A 497 -27.05 11.68 1.69
CA SER A 497 -28.47 12.10 1.65
C SER A 497 -28.70 13.59 1.31
N GLN A 498 -27.66 14.43 1.35
CA GLN A 498 -27.72 15.85 1.02
C GLN A 498 -27.16 16.15 -0.39
N GLY A 499 -26.72 15.13 -1.13
CA GLY A 499 -26.12 15.27 -2.46
C GLY A 499 -24.65 15.70 -2.44
N LYS A 500 -23.98 15.67 -1.28
CA LYS A 500 -22.53 15.95 -1.19
C LYS A 500 -21.77 14.69 -1.60
N VAL A 501 -20.83 14.84 -2.53
CA VAL A 501 -19.93 13.75 -2.94
C VAL A 501 -19.04 13.33 -1.77
N THR A 502 -19.11 12.05 -1.39
CA THR A 502 -18.38 11.45 -0.27
C THR A 502 -17.23 10.58 -0.75
N HIS A 503 -17.46 9.75 -1.77
CA HIS A 503 -16.50 8.79 -2.27
C HIS A 503 -16.39 8.82 -3.79
N MET A 504 -15.24 8.32 -4.27
CA MET A 504 -14.94 8.03 -5.65
C MET A 504 -14.45 6.59 -5.73
N PHE A 505 -15.12 5.77 -6.52
CA PHE A 505 -14.80 4.37 -6.73
C PHE A 505 -14.25 4.16 -8.13
N VAL A 506 -13.05 3.58 -8.21
CA VAL A 506 -12.42 3.18 -9.48
C VAL A 506 -12.09 1.70 -9.40
N GLY A 507 -12.90 0.89 -10.07
CA GLY A 507 -12.92 -0.56 -9.86
C GLY A 507 -13.32 -0.90 -8.41
N LEU A 508 -12.48 -1.67 -7.72
CA LEU A 508 -12.64 -1.95 -6.28
C LEU A 508 -12.02 -0.86 -5.38
N ASN A 509 -11.18 0.01 -5.93
CA ASN A 509 -10.51 1.02 -5.12
C ASN A 509 -11.49 2.09 -4.67
N ASP A 510 -11.61 2.24 -3.36
CA ASP A 510 -12.37 3.29 -2.71
C ASP A 510 -11.45 4.48 -2.34
N TRP A 511 -11.91 5.67 -2.71
CA TRP A 511 -11.28 6.94 -2.42
C TRP A 511 -12.25 7.92 -1.75
N GLN A 512 -11.97 8.28 -0.51
CA GLN A 512 -12.72 9.26 0.26
C GLN A 512 -12.38 10.69 -0.14
N LYS A 513 -13.40 11.54 -0.35
CA LYS A 513 -13.23 12.97 -0.60
C LYS A 513 -12.79 13.70 0.66
N LEU A 514 -11.70 14.46 0.55
CA LEU A 514 -11.09 15.16 1.68
C LEU A 514 -11.59 16.58 1.86
N ASP A 515 -11.85 16.94 3.12
CA ASP A 515 -11.96 18.34 3.51
C ASP A 515 -10.59 19.04 3.42
N TRP A 516 -10.59 20.37 3.30
CA TRP A 516 -9.37 21.17 3.09
C TRP A 516 -8.29 20.95 4.16
N TYR A 517 -8.68 20.65 5.41
CA TYR A 517 -7.75 20.45 6.50
C TYR A 517 -7.12 19.05 6.51
N GLU A 518 -7.67 18.08 5.79
CA GLU A 518 -7.09 16.73 5.69
C GLU A 518 -6.09 16.59 4.53
N GLN A 519 -6.10 17.54 3.60
CA GLN A 519 -5.26 17.52 2.42
C GLN A 519 -3.77 17.59 2.80
N SER A 520 -2.95 16.78 2.13
CA SER A 520 -1.52 16.67 2.41
C SER A 520 -0.81 18.01 2.28
N VAL A 521 -1.17 18.80 1.27
CA VAL A 521 -0.64 20.15 1.04
C VAL A 521 -0.87 21.04 2.27
N PHE A 522 -2.10 21.10 2.79
CA PHE A 522 -2.41 21.91 3.97
C PHE A 522 -1.62 21.44 5.20
N GLN A 523 -1.56 20.12 5.43
CA GLN A 523 -0.89 19.53 6.59
C GLN A 523 0.63 19.76 6.57
N VAL A 524 1.26 19.67 5.40
CA VAL A 524 2.69 19.98 5.21
C VAL A 524 2.96 21.48 5.39
N TRP A 525 2.10 22.35 4.84
CA TRP A 525 2.23 23.81 5.06
C TRP A 525 2.05 24.18 6.52
N LEU A 526 1.08 23.59 7.21
CA LEU A 526 0.85 23.79 8.63
C LEU A 526 2.09 23.39 9.44
N ALA A 527 2.65 22.21 9.20
CA ALA A 527 3.89 21.76 9.83
C ALA A 527 5.08 22.70 9.54
N GLY A 528 5.23 23.17 8.30
CA GLY A 528 6.27 24.12 7.90
C GLY A 528 6.15 25.47 8.60
N ILE A 529 4.95 26.05 8.65
CA ILE A 529 4.68 27.33 9.33
C ILE A 529 4.96 27.21 10.83
N MET A 530 4.51 26.12 11.47
CA MET A 530 4.81 25.86 12.88
C MET A 530 6.33 25.76 13.11
N GLY A 531 7.02 24.99 12.25
CA GLY A 531 8.49 24.87 12.27
C GLY A 531 9.20 26.23 12.21
N LEU A 532 8.77 27.12 11.30
CA LEU A 532 9.33 28.47 11.19
C LEU A 532 9.17 29.27 12.50
N VAL A 533 7.99 29.27 13.12
CA VAL A 533 7.76 29.95 14.40
C VAL A 533 8.68 29.39 15.49
N PHE A 534 8.85 28.06 15.53
CA PHE A 534 9.71 27.41 16.52
C PHE A 534 11.20 27.73 16.32
N THR A 535 11.64 28.14 15.13
CA THR A 535 13.07 28.45 14.88
C THR A 535 13.50 29.83 15.32
N VAL A 536 12.57 30.78 15.41
CA VAL A 536 12.86 32.15 15.84
C VAL A 536 13.48 32.19 17.25
N GLY A 537 13.00 31.34 18.16
CA GLY A 537 13.50 31.26 19.54
C GLY A 537 14.99 30.89 19.62
N PRO A 538 15.42 29.73 19.09
CA PRO A 538 16.82 29.34 19.00
C PRO A 538 17.72 30.36 18.30
N LEU A 539 17.27 30.91 17.15
CA LEU A 539 18.05 31.90 16.39
C LEU A 539 18.27 33.19 17.18
N THR A 540 17.23 33.73 17.83
CA THR A 540 17.37 34.93 18.67
C THR A 540 18.25 34.66 19.89
N TRP A 541 18.19 33.46 20.46
CA TRP A 541 19.06 33.06 21.57
C TRP A 541 20.53 32.97 21.16
N ALA A 542 20.82 32.31 20.03
CA ALA A 542 22.16 32.20 19.46
C ALA A 542 22.75 33.58 19.13
N ALA A 543 21.98 34.45 18.46
CA ALA A 543 22.39 35.83 18.15
C ALA A 543 22.75 36.63 19.40
N THR A 544 22.00 36.47 20.50
CA THR A 544 22.33 37.15 21.76
C THR A 544 23.58 36.60 22.45
N HIS A 545 23.91 35.31 22.30
CA HIS A 545 25.15 34.74 22.84
C HIS A 545 26.37 35.13 22.02
N LEU A 546 26.26 35.16 20.69
CA LEU A 546 27.32 35.63 19.80
C LEU A 546 27.66 37.11 20.04
N ARG A 547 26.65 37.97 20.28
CA ARG A 547 26.86 39.38 20.65
C ARG A 547 27.46 39.57 22.06
N LYS A 548 27.16 38.67 23.00
CA LYS A 548 27.77 38.69 24.35
C LYS A 548 29.20 38.12 24.33
N GLY A 549 29.55 37.27 23.38
CA GLY A 549 30.92 36.82 23.14
C GLY A 549 31.86 37.95 22.68
N SER A 550 31.34 39.06 22.17
CA SER A 550 32.13 40.23 21.74
C SER A 550 32.10 41.41 22.74
N SER A 551 31.36 41.32 23.85
CA SER A 551 31.26 42.39 24.85
C SER A 551 31.59 41.84 26.25
N ARG A 552 32.68 42.35 26.81
CA ARG A 552 33.22 41.98 28.12
C ARG A 552 32.16 42.19 29.21
N ALA A 553 32.08 41.22 30.12
CA ALA A 553 31.09 41.05 31.17
C ALA A 553 30.67 42.32 31.93
N GLU A 554 29.36 42.53 32.07
CA GLU A 554 28.80 43.26 33.20
C GLU A 554 27.88 42.34 34.01
N ASN A 555 28.33 42.06 35.23
CA ASN A 555 27.59 41.36 36.26
C ASN A 555 26.54 42.31 36.85
N TYR A 556 25.25 41.99 36.70
CA TYR A 556 24.22 42.51 37.58
C TYR A 556 23.24 41.39 37.96
N LYS A 557 23.39 40.86 39.19
CA LYS A 557 22.43 39.94 39.80
C LYS A 557 21.35 40.77 40.48
N SER A 558 20.15 40.80 39.89
CA SER A 558 18.93 41.25 40.58
C SER A 558 18.03 40.03 40.89
N PRO A 559 17.53 39.85 42.13
CA PRO A 559 16.74 38.68 42.52
C PRO A 559 15.30 38.65 41.98
N MET A 560 14.82 39.72 41.34
CA MET A 560 13.49 39.79 40.69
C MET A 560 13.52 39.43 39.19
N ALA A 561 14.67 39.07 38.64
CA ALA A 561 14.86 38.71 37.23
C ALA A 561 14.49 37.25 36.88
N SER A 562 13.88 36.49 37.80
CA SER A 562 13.72 35.02 37.67
C SER A 562 12.64 34.59 36.67
N ALA A 563 11.45 35.18 36.72
CA ALA A 563 10.31 34.73 35.91
C ALA A 563 10.46 35.01 34.39
N PRO A 564 10.87 36.20 33.92
CA PRO A 564 11.08 36.44 32.50
C PRO A 564 12.22 35.59 31.92
N GLN A 565 13.27 35.35 32.69
CA GLN A 565 14.36 34.47 32.25
C GLN A 565 13.93 33.00 32.23
N PHE A 566 13.10 32.56 33.19
CA PHE A 566 12.51 31.24 33.22
C PHE A 566 11.67 30.97 31.97
N PHE A 567 10.68 31.81 31.66
CA PHE A 567 9.82 31.62 30.48
C PHE A 567 10.60 31.64 29.16
N ARG A 568 11.63 32.49 29.06
CA ARG A 568 12.51 32.52 27.87
C ARG A 568 13.32 31.23 27.71
N ARG A 569 13.77 30.62 28.81
CA ARG A 569 14.47 29.32 28.78
C ARG A 569 13.52 28.18 28.45
N ILE A 570 12.33 28.16 29.06
CA ILE A 570 11.29 27.17 28.74
C ILE A 570 10.89 27.25 27.27
N SER A 571 10.69 28.44 26.70
CA SER A 571 10.39 28.57 25.27
C SER A 571 11.52 28.06 24.38
N LEU A 572 12.79 28.26 24.76
CA LEU A 572 13.91 27.71 24.01
C LEU A 572 13.91 26.18 24.05
N VAL A 573 13.73 25.58 25.23
CA VAL A 573 13.65 24.12 25.38
C VAL A 573 12.50 23.58 24.55
N TYR A 574 11.31 24.17 24.65
CA TYR A 574 10.14 23.80 23.84
C TYR A 574 10.47 23.82 22.33
N CYS A 575 11.03 24.92 21.84
CA CYS A 575 11.40 25.08 20.44
C CYS A 575 12.40 24.01 19.98
N VAL A 576 13.44 23.76 20.76
CA VAL A 576 14.46 22.75 20.43
C VAL A 576 13.85 21.35 20.39
N LEU A 577 13.09 20.95 21.42
CA LEU A 577 12.44 19.64 21.46
C LEU A 577 11.49 19.44 20.27
N THR A 578 10.71 20.46 19.93
CA THR A 578 9.75 20.39 18.83
C THR A 578 10.45 20.30 17.47
N LEU A 579 11.52 21.07 17.25
CA LEU A 579 12.28 21.01 16.00
C LEU A 579 13.04 19.68 15.87
N SER A 580 13.62 19.18 16.97
CA SER A 580 14.23 17.85 17.00
C SER A 580 13.22 16.76 16.66
N PHE A 581 11.98 16.86 17.18
CA PHE A 581 10.91 15.94 16.82
C PHE A 581 10.55 16.01 15.33
N LEU A 582 10.21 17.19 14.82
CA LEU A 582 9.78 17.34 13.42
C LEU A 582 10.86 16.93 12.42
N SER A 583 12.11 17.35 12.64
CA SER A 583 13.24 16.93 11.80
C SER A 583 13.50 15.44 11.92
N GLY A 584 13.54 14.92 13.14
CA GLY A 584 13.80 13.50 13.40
C GLY A 584 12.75 12.62 12.74
N LEU A 585 11.48 13.00 12.83
CA LEU A 585 10.37 12.23 12.28
C LEU A 585 10.44 12.19 10.75
N GLY A 586 10.65 13.35 10.12
CA GLY A 586 10.82 13.43 8.67
C GLY A 586 12.00 12.61 8.17
N ILE A 587 13.15 12.66 8.87
CA ILE A 587 14.33 11.86 8.54
C ILE A 587 14.03 10.37 8.70
N MET A 588 13.37 9.95 9.79
CA MET A 588 13.07 8.55 10.03
C MET A 588 12.13 7.98 8.97
N ILE A 589 11.07 8.71 8.60
CA ILE A 589 10.12 8.28 7.56
C ILE A 589 10.82 8.11 6.21
N VAL A 590 11.74 9.02 5.85
CA VAL A 590 12.46 8.96 4.57
C VAL A 590 13.49 7.83 4.56
N LEU A 591 14.30 7.70 5.61
CA LEU A 591 15.40 6.74 5.63
C LEU A 591 14.95 5.29 5.89
N PHE A 592 13.92 5.09 6.70
CA PHE A 592 13.47 3.77 7.16
C PHE A 592 12.11 3.38 6.57
N ARG A 593 11.69 4.00 5.45
CA ARG A 593 10.38 3.78 4.82
C ARG A 593 10.06 2.30 4.66
N ASN A 594 11.02 1.51 4.19
CA ASN A 594 10.84 0.09 3.93
C ASN A 594 11.09 -0.79 5.17
N ASP A 595 11.67 -0.24 6.24
CA ASP A 595 12.03 -1.01 7.44
C ASP A 595 10.88 -1.11 8.44
N PHE A 596 9.86 -0.24 8.33
CA PHE A 596 8.70 -0.25 9.20
C PHE A 596 7.99 -1.61 9.26
N ILE A 597 8.01 -2.37 8.16
CA ILE A 597 7.42 -3.72 8.12
C ILE A 597 8.06 -4.70 9.12
N TYR A 598 9.29 -4.44 9.56
CA TYR A 598 10.00 -5.22 10.59
C TYR A 598 9.73 -4.72 12.01
N GLY A 599 9.13 -3.53 12.15
CA GLY A 599 8.87 -2.86 13.42
C GLY A 599 9.35 -1.41 13.41
N LEU A 600 9.23 -0.74 14.56
CA LEU A 600 9.75 0.62 14.68
C LEU A 600 11.28 0.65 14.72
N PRO A 601 11.92 1.56 13.97
CA PRO A 601 13.35 1.82 14.15
C PRO A 601 13.66 2.21 15.60
N VAL A 602 14.78 1.75 16.16
CA VAL A 602 15.17 1.96 17.57
C VAL A 602 15.19 3.44 17.97
N LEU A 603 15.49 4.35 17.04
CA LEU A 603 15.51 5.79 17.30
C LEU A 603 14.12 6.44 17.28
N MET A 604 13.08 5.74 16.82
CA MET A 604 11.72 6.26 16.76
C MET A 604 11.08 6.37 18.14
N GLU A 605 11.25 5.37 19.02
CA GLU A 605 10.70 5.41 20.38
C GLU A 605 11.13 6.65 21.19
N PRO A 606 12.44 6.96 21.36
CA PRO A 606 12.85 8.15 22.09
C PRO A 606 12.42 9.45 21.40
N LEU A 607 12.26 9.43 20.08
CA LEU A 607 11.77 10.57 19.30
C LEU A 607 10.28 10.84 19.60
N LEU A 608 9.46 9.79 19.69
CA LEU A 608 8.03 9.86 20.03
C LEU A 608 7.78 10.29 21.49
N CYS A 609 8.79 10.25 22.36
CA CYS A 609 8.70 10.84 23.70
C CYS A 609 8.73 12.38 23.68
N LEU A 610 9.36 13.02 22.68
CA LEU A 610 9.52 14.49 22.65
C LEU A 610 8.17 15.24 22.62
N PRO A 611 7.17 14.84 21.81
CA PRO A 611 5.81 15.39 21.84
C PRO A 611 5.13 15.40 23.22
N ILE A 612 5.41 14.42 24.07
CA ILE A 612 4.83 14.34 25.42
C ILE A 612 5.34 15.52 26.25
N PHE A 613 6.66 15.77 26.22
CA PHE A 613 7.26 16.88 26.94
C PHE A 613 6.82 18.24 26.40
N THR A 614 6.75 18.41 25.09
CA THR A 614 6.29 19.68 24.50
C THR A 614 4.83 19.94 24.87
N THR A 615 3.97 18.93 24.82
CA THR A 615 2.56 19.04 25.23
C THR A 615 2.42 19.48 26.70
N LEU A 616 3.22 18.91 27.61
CA LEU A 616 3.22 19.31 29.02
C LEU A 616 3.74 20.75 29.25
N LEU A 617 4.61 21.24 28.37
CA LEU A 617 5.14 22.61 28.43
C LEU A 617 4.18 23.65 27.82
N THR A 618 3.24 23.25 26.96
CA THR A 618 2.29 24.16 26.30
C THR A 618 1.46 25.00 27.29
N PRO A 619 0.86 24.45 28.36
CA PRO A 619 0.16 25.25 29.38
C PRO A 619 1.08 26.26 30.09
N VAL A 620 2.36 25.92 30.29
CA VAL A 620 3.36 26.81 30.90
C VAL A 620 3.63 28.02 30.00
N LEU A 621 3.73 27.82 28.68
CA LEU A 621 3.87 28.90 27.71
C LEU A 621 2.62 29.79 27.64
N ALA A 622 1.42 29.21 27.72
CA ALA A 622 0.17 29.97 27.77
C ALA A 622 0.11 30.85 29.03
N GLY A 623 0.40 30.30 30.21
CA GLY A 623 0.48 31.06 31.46
C GLY A 623 1.56 32.14 31.43
N GLY A 624 2.73 31.82 30.87
CA GLY A 624 3.81 32.78 30.64
C GLY A 624 3.40 33.95 29.74
N THR A 625 2.57 33.70 28.73
CA THR A 625 2.04 34.72 27.84
C THR A 625 1.13 35.70 28.58
N VAL A 626 0.20 35.18 29.39
CA VAL A 626 -0.68 36.03 30.22
C VAL A 626 0.14 36.91 31.14
N LEU A 627 1.11 36.33 31.86
CA LEU A 627 1.98 37.08 32.77
C LEU A 627 2.83 38.11 32.02
N ALA A 628 3.35 37.78 30.83
CA ALA A 628 4.12 38.71 30.02
C ALA A 628 3.32 39.97 29.62
N TRP A 629 2.03 39.82 29.33
CA TRP A 629 1.15 40.97 29.05
C TRP A 629 0.76 41.74 30.31
N VAL A 630 0.34 41.05 31.38
CA VAL A 630 -0.08 41.67 32.64
C VAL A 630 1.07 42.42 33.31
N LYS A 631 2.25 41.81 33.39
CA LYS A 631 3.43 42.35 34.08
C LYS A 631 4.39 43.10 33.17
N ARG A 632 4.11 43.16 31.86
CA ARG A 632 4.89 43.88 30.84
C ARG A 632 6.39 43.51 30.84
N TYR A 633 6.70 42.23 30.97
CA TYR A 633 8.07 41.71 31.16
C TYR A 633 9.05 42.01 30.01
N TRP A 634 8.55 42.15 28.78
CA TRP A 634 9.37 42.30 27.58
C TRP A 634 8.83 43.40 26.68
N SER A 635 9.63 43.75 25.65
CA SER A 635 9.18 44.65 24.59
C SER A 635 7.88 44.15 23.95
N VAL A 636 7.11 45.07 23.36
CA VAL A 636 5.85 44.73 22.66
C VAL A 636 6.08 43.64 21.61
N TRP A 637 7.15 43.77 20.81
CA TRP A 637 7.51 42.79 19.78
C TRP A 637 7.79 41.40 20.32
N PHE A 638 8.51 41.28 21.43
CA PHE A 638 8.79 39.97 22.01
C PHE A 638 7.53 39.36 22.67
N ARG A 639 6.66 40.19 23.25
CA ARG A 639 5.35 39.72 23.76
C ARG A 639 4.45 39.20 22.65
N LEU A 640 4.42 39.88 21.50
CA LEU A 640 3.71 39.41 20.31
C LEU A 640 4.27 38.08 19.81
N TYR A 641 5.59 37.96 19.67
CA TYR A 641 6.22 36.69 19.31
C TYR A 641 5.90 35.57 20.30
N PHE A 642 6.02 35.83 21.61
CA PHE A 642 5.76 34.82 22.64
C PHE A 642 4.28 34.39 22.64
N THR A 643 3.36 35.32 22.35
CA THR A 643 1.94 35.01 22.14
C THR A 643 1.74 34.12 20.93
N LEU A 644 2.37 34.46 19.79
CA LEU A 644 2.34 33.63 18.59
C LEU A 644 2.89 32.22 18.89
N LEU A 645 4.02 32.12 19.58
CA LEU A 645 4.60 30.84 19.98
C LEU A 645 3.61 30.01 20.82
N ALA A 646 2.98 30.60 21.84
CA ALA A 646 2.04 29.88 22.68
C ALA A 646 0.79 29.41 21.92
N VAL A 647 0.26 30.23 21.01
CA VAL A 647 -0.85 29.84 20.12
C VAL A 647 -0.42 28.71 19.18
N THR A 648 0.74 28.84 18.54
CA THR A 648 1.31 27.79 17.68
C THR A 648 1.54 26.48 18.46
N SER A 649 1.96 26.56 19.72
CA SER A 649 2.11 25.38 20.58
C SER A 649 0.79 24.67 20.86
N LEU A 650 -0.31 25.42 21.04
CA LEU A 650 -1.65 24.83 21.19
C LEU A 650 -2.11 24.14 19.89
N VAL A 651 -1.91 24.79 18.75
CA VAL A 651 -2.20 24.20 17.43
C VAL A 651 -1.34 22.95 17.20
N PHE A 652 -0.08 22.97 17.62
CA PHE A 652 0.80 21.82 17.51
C PHE A 652 0.33 20.62 18.34
N VAL A 653 -0.25 20.83 19.53
CA VAL A 653 -0.88 19.73 20.30
C VAL A 653 -2.06 19.14 19.52
N VAL A 654 -2.90 19.96 18.90
CA VAL A 654 -4.01 19.47 18.05
C VAL A 654 -3.48 18.70 16.84
N PHE A 655 -2.41 19.18 16.20
CA PHE A 655 -1.74 18.49 15.11
C PHE A 655 -1.23 17.11 15.54
N LEU A 656 -0.57 17.03 16.70
CA LEU A 656 -0.08 15.76 17.23
C LEU A 656 -1.21 14.77 17.55
N LEU A 657 -2.32 15.26 18.13
CA LEU A 657 -3.50 14.42 18.39
C LEU A 657 -4.13 13.92 17.09
N TYR A 658 -4.26 14.80 16.08
CA TYR A 658 -4.84 14.43 14.78
C TYR A 658 -4.06 13.31 14.08
N TRP A 659 -2.73 13.31 14.21
CA TRP A 659 -1.84 12.30 13.59
C TRP A 659 -1.47 11.13 14.52
N ASN A 660 -2.11 11.00 15.69
CA ASN A 660 -1.81 9.95 16.68
C ASN A 660 -0.34 9.94 17.16
N LEU A 661 0.31 11.11 17.19
CA LEU A 661 1.72 11.30 17.58
C LEU A 661 1.90 11.57 19.07
N LEU A 662 0.83 11.43 19.87
CA LEU A 662 0.87 11.52 21.33
C LEU A 662 0.51 10.17 21.94
N GLY A 663 1.41 9.65 22.78
CA GLY A 663 1.33 8.30 23.31
C GLY A 663 2.05 7.31 22.40
N PHE A 664 2.45 6.17 22.94
CA PHE A 664 3.11 5.09 22.21
C PHE A 664 2.07 4.30 21.38
N ASN A 665 1.36 4.98 20.48
CA ASN A 665 0.30 4.42 19.67
C ASN A 665 0.88 3.91 18.33
N PHE A 666 1.51 2.72 18.35
CA PHE A 666 2.14 2.03 17.21
C PHE A 666 2.20 0.50 17.37
#